data_AF-A0AAJ1X4Y7-F1
#
_entry.id   AF-A0AAJ1X4Y7-F1
#
_cell.length_a   1.000
_cell.length_b   1.000
_cell.length_c   1.000
_cell.angle_alpha   90.00
_cell.angle_beta   90.00
_cell.angle_gamma   90.00
#
_symmetry.space_group_name_H-M   'P 1'
#
loop_
_entity.id
_entity.type
_entity.pdbx_description
1 polymer ?
#
loop_
_entity_poly.entity_id
_entity_poly.type
_entity_poly.pdbx_seq_one_letter_code
_entity_poly.pdbx_strand_id
1 'polypeptide(L)'
;MATYTVTTANWNDPSFWNSITESSGGHTLDLSQLSSSYTIIYDANGAITAISDGTTTFTIGESGTTGNDATLGPNTDWSYFSQIIGSQGNESLSGSAGSDTLDGGDGNDFIAGEEGLDWIFGGGGSDTVDGGAGNDTIFGDNADSGFATGASLRGSYANQVNTDLSGYQSPPITQVLQTGQVAHVWVNEATTANSLNITPQIRIANADGTWATEQVELSNLVAVDDSNSYDWDNMDVDLLPDGNLVISYVRSSAESGGDEPVFSIIDPSAIGTPAQYVVENIEIQSNDTTTQESPPLTTVLDNGNVLFVWSNNALTDDNPTMELQGRIYDPTTNSFLSDQFTISDIAVDGTDSADVDNLDVVQLQGGNVVVSWARSNVETGGTEPVYRALDEDGTPVSNTFEIQEIDDTTYESPADIVALQDGNWMAFWIDNGYSDDSATMILEGRVFDASGNSVTGDFPISIDAVDGYDGYDVENFSATLLGNGNVVVGYVENSASGGYDNSPQFSIVGPDGTVVAQDVEIAQSPDHIWPGAPIIAAIGDSGHFVAVFADGNQASGGATGLNFRIYDGNGNPVTDEIELTNASDGSALSGLDTFDWSQVDVDYNAFNNTFTVSWVGVDDGSNSGVYTSGPIAGVTQGQNDGADSLSGGDGADDIYGQGGGDILEGGAGNDMLDGGTGDDTIVMGDGYANDYIIGGEDDAGTDRDLIDASSVTTDGVDVVLSGSERGSISSDEGSAKFSEIEDFILTEQADSFQGTNSSTGHRVDGGAGEDTLIGGPGNDTLHGGSDNDTLSGGAGDDVLYGGAGDDVFTYAPGDGMDSIADFNVDNSGTLNDNDNTNNDFINLRPYYNTLFELWADQQDDGILNQSNTTDTNGNAVDYSGNTQFDTDGTPNNEGLYFKGAIGDETFFTAENTGIVCFAKGTPILTLRGEVPIETLKVGDLVVTRDNGPQPIVWIGARYVSGAQMDANPKLKPIHIAPDLSGGHSALILSPQHGLLMNVEGDETLVRATHLARMQGGKARVMQGCRGVTYLHIMFEAHQIVSAAGAPAESFYPGPNAFGALSEAACKEITMLFPELVPQHAQQSYGPHSREFAAFRQLPDHLRALSPPA
;
A
#
# COMPACT_ATOMS: atom_id res chain seq x y z
N MET A 1 -22.21 -4.96 31.74
CA MET A 1 -22.29 -5.76 30.52
C MET A 1 -22.42 -7.22 30.91
N ALA A 2 -23.25 -7.97 30.19
CA ALA A 2 -23.50 -9.39 30.46
C ALA A 2 -23.80 -10.13 29.14
N THR A 3 -23.22 -11.31 28.99
CA THR A 3 -23.32 -12.13 27.78
C THR A 3 -24.36 -13.23 27.95
N TYR A 4 -25.25 -13.34 26.97
CA TYR A 4 -26.38 -14.26 26.97
C TYR A 4 -26.29 -15.29 25.84
N THR A 5 -25.32 -16.21 25.94
CA THR A 5 -25.11 -17.30 24.97
C THR A 5 -26.36 -18.18 24.80
N VAL A 6 -26.91 -18.16 23.59
CA VAL A 6 -28.02 -18.96 23.11
C VAL A 6 -27.45 -20.21 22.43
N THR A 7 -27.79 -21.35 22.98
CA THR A 7 -27.31 -22.67 22.56
C THR A 7 -28.48 -23.53 22.10
N THR A 8 -28.17 -24.59 21.36
CA THR A 8 -29.12 -25.68 21.03
C THR A 8 -29.83 -26.31 22.25
N ALA A 9 -29.37 -26.04 23.49
CA ALA A 9 -29.95 -26.53 24.74
C ALA A 9 -30.86 -25.55 25.49
N ASN A 10 -30.79 -24.22 25.24
CA ASN A 10 -31.55 -23.20 26.00
C ASN A 10 -32.45 -22.29 25.13
N TRP A 11 -32.29 -22.26 23.80
CA TRP A 11 -33.04 -21.35 22.90
C TRP A 11 -34.56 -21.40 23.06
N ASN A 12 -35.11 -22.56 23.43
CA ASN A 12 -36.55 -22.78 23.65
C ASN A 12 -36.94 -22.99 25.13
N ASP A 13 -36.09 -22.62 26.09
CA ASP A 13 -36.41 -22.63 27.51
C ASP A 13 -36.92 -21.24 27.96
N PRO A 14 -38.21 -21.09 28.32
CA PRO A 14 -38.71 -19.81 28.84
C PRO A 14 -37.98 -19.35 30.11
N SER A 15 -37.36 -20.24 30.89
CA SER A 15 -36.63 -19.86 32.10
C SER A 15 -35.28 -19.20 31.83
N PHE A 16 -34.67 -19.43 30.67
CA PHE A 16 -33.51 -18.67 30.19
C PHE A 16 -33.94 -17.23 29.85
N TRP A 17 -34.83 -17.06 28.87
CA TRP A 17 -35.29 -15.74 28.41
C TRP A 17 -35.94 -14.87 29.50
N ASN A 18 -36.75 -15.45 30.40
CA ASN A 18 -37.34 -14.70 31.53
C ASN A 18 -36.33 -14.38 32.65
N SER A 19 -35.07 -14.85 32.57
CA SER A 19 -34.00 -14.50 33.53
C SER A 19 -33.19 -13.27 33.13
N ILE A 20 -33.21 -12.90 31.84
CA ILE A 20 -32.57 -11.70 31.28
C ILE A 20 -33.26 -10.46 31.87
N THR A 21 -32.61 -9.77 32.81
CA THR A 21 -33.27 -8.76 33.69
C THR A 21 -32.57 -7.40 33.69
N GLU A 22 -32.16 -6.97 32.49
CA GLU A 22 -31.38 -5.75 32.28
C GLU A 22 -32.22 -4.48 32.24
N SER A 23 -31.54 -3.33 32.40
CA SER A 23 -32.19 -2.02 32.59
C SER A 23 -31.39 -0.82 32.05
N SER A 24 -30.44 -1.11 31.16
CA SER A 24 -29.50 -0.20 30.49
C SER A 24 -28.87 -0.94 29.31
N GLY A 25 -28.33 -0.20 28.32
CA GLY A 25 -27.50 -0.77 27.24
C GLY A 25 -26.15 -1.31 27.69
N GLY A 26 -25.39 -1.87 26.76
CA GLY A 26 -24.11 -2.52 27.02
C GLY A 26 -24.27 -4.00 27.40
N HIS A 27 -25.01 -4.80 26.65
CA HIS A 27 -25.17 -6.25 26.88
C HIS A 27 -25.00 -7.03 25.58
N THR A 28 -24.49 -8.26 25.67
CA THR A 28 -24.17 -9.11 24.52
C THR A 28 -25.22 -10.21 24.38
N LEU A 29 -25.81 -10.35 23.20
CA LEU A 29 -26.53 -11.55 22.79
C LEU A 29 -25.65 -12.35 21.84
N ASP A 30 -25.43 -13.61 22.18
CA ASP A 30 -24.50 -14.49 21.45
C ASP A 30 -25.28 -15.70 20.93
N LEU A 31 -25.38 -15.84 19.61
CA LEU A 31 -26.15 -16.87 18.92
C LEU A 31 -25.23 -17.90 18.23
N SER A 32 -23.90 -17.74 18.32
CA SER A 32 -22.83 -18.54 17.68
C SER A 32 -22.96 -20.05 17.92
N GLN A 33 -23.59 -20.42 19.03
CA GLN A 33 -23.82 -21.80 19.45
C GLN A 33 -25.11 -22.41 18.86
N LEU A 34 -25.65 -21.77 17.81
CA LEU A 34 -26.70 -22.27 16.91
C LEU A 34 -26.08 -22.48 15.51
N SER A 35 -26.47 -23.56 14.82
CA SER A 35 -25.97 -23.86 13.47
C SER A 35 -26.99 -23.51 12.39
N SER A 36 -26.58 -23.52 11.10
CA SER A 36 -27.38 -23.35 9.85
C SER A 36 -28.74 -24.06 9.74
N SER A 37 -29.09 -24.92 10.69
CA SER A 37 -30.42 -25.52 10.82
C SER A 37 -31.42 -24.66 11.61
N TYR A 38 -30.95 -23.57 12.23
CA TYR A 38 -31.76 -22.57 12.90
C TYR A 38 -32.15 -21.44 11.94
N THR A 39 -33.09 -20.61 12.37
CA THR A 39 -33.51 -19.39 11.67
C THR A 39 -34.00 -18.41 12.72
N ILE A 40 -33.43 -17.22 12.75
CA ILE A 40 -33.86 -16.15 13.65
C ILE A 40 -34.87 -15.26 12.93
N ILE A 41 -35.87 -14.75 13.65
CA ILE A 41 -36.97 -13.96 13.09
C ILE A 41 -37.09 -12.67 13.86
N TYR A 42 -36.72 -11.59 13.20
CA TYR A 42 -36.72 -10.22 13.70
C TYR A 42 -38.06 -9.53 13.35
N ASP A 43 -38.39 -8.40 13.99
CA ASP A 43 -39.48 -7.53 13.53
C ASP A 43 -38.98 -6.33 12.70
N ALA A 44 -39.83 -5.32 12.50
CA ALA A 44 -39.55 -4.19 11.61
C ALA A 44 -38.72 -3.06 12.26
N ASN A 45 -38.06 -3.36 13.38
CA ASN A 45 -37.11 -2.48 14.08
C ASN A 45 -36.17 -3.39 14.93
N GLY A 46 -35.38 -4.24 14.25
CA GLY A 46 -34.27 -5.06 14.80
C GLY A 46 -34.58 -6.14 15.85
N ALA A 47 -35.75 -6.12 16.47
CA ALA A 47 -36.02 -6.93 17.66
C ALA A 47 -36.25 -8.42 17.34
N ILE A 48 -35.51 -9.33 17.98
CA ILE A 48 -35.73 -10.78 17.86
C ILE A 48 -37.11 -11.17 18.42
N THR A 49 -38.00 -11.65 17.56
CA THR A 49 -39.34 -12.12 17.93
C THR A 49 -39.48 -13.63 17.96
N ALA A 50 -38.64 -14.38 17.25
CA ALA A 50 -38.58 -15.83 17.36
C ALA A 50 -37.23 -16.43 16.95
N ILE A 51 -36.99 -17.66 17.41
CA ILE A 51 -35.95 -18.58 16.89
C ILE A 51 -36.66 -19.87 16.45
N SER A 52 -36.18 -20.54 15.40
CA SER A 52 -36.78 -21.78 14.91
C SER A 52 -35.76 -22.85 14.48
N ASP A 53 -35.94 -24.11 14.87
CA ASP A 53 -35.11 -25.27 14.45
C ASP A 53 -35.60 -25.95 13.15
N GLY A 54 -36.29 -25.18 12.29
CA GLY A 54 -37.02 -25.68 11.11
C GLY A 54 -38.23 -26.60 11.38
N THR A 55 -38.41 -27.08 12.63
CA THR A 55 -39.51 -27.99 13.04
C THR A 55 -40.45 -27.33 14.06
N THR A 56 -39.90 -26.43 14.85
CA THR A 56 -40.44 -25.82 16.05
C THR A 56 -40.01 -24.36 16.03
N THR A 57 -40.92 -23.44 16.29
CA THR A 57 -40.64 -22.00 16.41
C THR A 57 -40.97 -21.59 17.84
N PHE A 58 -40.08 -20.84 18.46
CA PHE A 58 -40.19 -20.37 19.84
C PHE A 58 -40.18 -18.84 19.84
N THR A 59 -41.22 -18.23 20.38
CA THR A 59 -41.42 -16.78 20.32
C THR A 59 -40.97 -16.05 21.59
N ILE A 60 -40.19 -14.99 21.42
CA ILE A 60 -39.69 -14.11 22.48
C ILE A 60 -40.33 -12.72 22.28
N GLY A 61 -40.32 -11.88 23.31
CA GLY A 61 -40.58 -10.45 23.16
C GLY A 61 -40.55 -9.71 24.48
N GLU A 62 -40.83 -8.42 24.43
CA GLU A 62 -40.54 -7.52 25.54
C GLU A 62 -41.54 -7.56 26.69
N SER A 63 -41.15 -6.91 27.79
CA SER A 63 -41.88 -6.85 29.05
C SER A 63 -43.23 -6.12 28.93
N GLY A 64 -44.30 -6.88 28.67
CA GLY A 64 -45.67 -6.36 28.53
C GLY A 64 -46.34 -6.70 27.19
N THR A 65 -45.60 -7.31 26.26
CA THR A 65 -46.16 -7.98 25.08
C THR A 65 -47.07 -9.16 25.49
N THR A 66 -47.94 -9.63 24.59
CA THR A 66 -48.84 -10.76 24.88
C THR A 66 -49.05 -11.67 23.68
N GLY A 67 -48.66 -12.94 23.80
CA GLY A 67 -48.84 -13.96 22.77
C GLY A 67 -47.71 -14.99 22.72
N ASN A 68 -46.56 -14.60 23.29
CA ASN A 68 -45.27 -15.23 23.09
C ASN A 68 -45.04 -16.42 24.04
N ASP A 69 -44.09 -17.29 23.71
CA ASP A 69 -43.69 -18.46 24.52
C ASP A 69 -42.82 -18.07 25.71
N ALA A 70 -41.98 -17.03 25.53
CA ALA A 70 -41.25 -16.34 26.57
C ALA A 70 -41.37 -14.82 26.45
N THR A 71 -40.96 -14.12 27.51
CA THR A 71 -40.67 -12.69 27.47
C THR A 71 -39.29 -12.46 28.06
N LEU A 72 -38.61 -11.39 27.63
CA LEU A 72 -37.52 -10.81 28.39
C LEU A 72 -38.02 -10.38 29.77
N GLY A 73 -37.12 -10.24 30.73
CA GLY A 73 -37.44 -9.96 32.13
C GLY A 73 -38.14 -8.61 32.37
N PRO A 74 -38.59 -8.35 33.61
CA PRO A 74 -39.21 -7.09 33.99
C PRO A 74 -38.32 -5.87 33.66
N ASN A 75 -38.81 -5.03 32.74
CA ASN A 75 -38.23 -3.79 32.22
C ASN A 75 -37.03 -3.92 31.25
N THR A 76 -36.68 -5.14 30.82
CA THR A 76 -35.75 -5.36 29.70
C THR A 76 -36.39 -4.97 28.37
N ASP A 77 -35.61 -4.36 27.49
CA ASP A 77 -35.92 -3.83 26.15
C ASP A 77 -34.88 -4.43 25.17
N TRP A 78 -35.16 -4.54 23.87
CA TRP A 78 -34.16 -5.05 22.92
C TRP A 78 -33.02 -4.05 22.67
N SER A 79 -33.30 -2.74 22.75
CA SER A 79 -32.28 -1.66 22.67
C SER A 79 -31.29 -1.61 23.85
N TYR A 80 -31.23 -2.67 24.66
CA TYR A 80 -30.22 -2.87 25.69
C TYR A 80 -29.10 -3.83 25.27
N PHE A 81 -29.26 -4.54 24.16
CA PHE A 81 -28.21 -5.35 23.56
C PHE A 81 -27.48 -4.51 22.53
N SER A 82 -26.24 -4.13 22.86
CA SER A 82 -25.36 -3.33 21.99
C SER A 82 -24.21 -4.16 21.42
N GLN A 83 -24.29 -5.48 21.59
CA GLN A 83 -23.47 -6.44 20.86
C GLN A 83 -24.35 -7.62 20.50
N ILE A 84 -24.43 -7.96 19.21
CA ILE A 84 -25.15 -9.13 18.72
C ILE A 84 -24.22 -9.94 17.84
N ILE A 85 -23.90 -11.15 18.29
CA ILE A 85 -23.19 -12.17 17.51
C ILE A 85 -24.26 -13.13 17.00
N GLY A 86 -24.37 -13.27 15.69
CA GLY A 86 -25.31 -14.12 14.98
C GLY A 86 -24.91 -15.59 15.03
N SER A 87 -25.29 -16.38 14.03
CA SER A 87 -25.10 -17.83 14.07
C SER A 87 -24.44 -18.35 12.79
N GLN A 88 -24.53 -19.65 12.52
CA GLN A 88 -24.06 -20.21 11.25
C GLN A 88 -25.18 -20.26 10.20
N GLY A 89 -26.11 -19.29 10.19
CA GLY A 89 -27.31 -19.33 9.35
C GLY A 89 -27.71 -17.96 8.83
N ASN A 90 -28.58 -17.95 7.80
CA ASN A 90 -29.01 -16.73 7.14
C ASN A 90 -29.85 -15.84 8.07
N GLU A 91 -29.21 -14.81 8.60
CA GLU A 91 -29.74 -13.93 9.65
C GLU A 91 -30.24 -12.59 9.08
N SER A 92 -30.73 -11.70 9.96
CA SER A 92 -31.29 -10.38 9.59
C SER A 92 -31.13 -9.44 10.80
N LEU A 93 -29.88 -9.17 11.16
CA LEU A 93 -29.51 -8.34 12.29
C LEU A 93 -29.91 -6.87 12.05
N SER A 94 -30.18 -6.16 13.15
CA SER A 94 -30.26 -4.70 13.16
C SER A 94 -29.95 -4.20 14.57
N GLY A 95 -29.22 -3.10 14.65
CA GLY A 95 -28.79 -2.47 15.89
C GLY A 95 -29.86 -1.60 16.53
N SER A 96 -29.43 -0.48 17.07
CA SER A 96 -30.25 0.48 17.79
C SER A 96 -29.89 1.91 17.38
N ALA A 97 -30.55 2.91 17.99
CA ALA A 97 -30.18 4.31 17.78
C ALA A 97 -29.02 4.71 18.72
N GLY A 98 -27.92 3.96 18.68
CA GLY A 98 -26.66 4.23 19.34
C GLY A 98 -25.62 3.15 19.07
N SER A 99 -24.34 3.53 19.26
CA SER A 99 -23.14 2.75 18.91
C SER A 99 -23.16 1.28 19.36
N ASP A 100 -23.29 0.38 18.39
CA ASP A 100 -23.45 -1.07 18.57
C ASP A 100 -22.32 -1.88 17.89
N THR A 101 -22.25 -3.19 18.16
CA THR A 101 -21.33 -4.13 17.51
C THR A 101 -22.10 -5.33 16.97
N LEU A 102 -22.13 -5.49 15.65
CA LEU A 102 -22.94 -6.49 14.94
C LEU A 102 -22.03 -7.45 14.18
N ASP A 103 -22.32 -8.74 14.25
CA ASP A 103 -21.44 -9.82 13.79
C ASP A 103 -22.36 -10.93 13.25
N GLY A 104 -22.43 -11.14 11.94
CA GLY A 104 -23.41 -12.05 11.30
C GLY A 104 -23.12 -13.53 11.55
N GLY A 105 -21.89 -13.96 11.22
CA GLY A 105 -21.33 -15.27 11.57
C GLY A 105 -20.90 -16.10 10.35
N ASP A 106 -21.60 -17.20 10.05
CA ASP A 106 -21.54 -17.86 8.73
C ASP A 106 -22.92 -17.70 8.05
N GLY A 107 -23.04 -17.07 6.87
CA GLY A 107 -24.34 -16.51 6.46
C GLY A 107 -24.62 -16.29 4.96
N ASN A 108 -25.70 -15.55 4.74
CA ASN A 108 -25.97 -14.64 3.61
C ASN A 108 -26.94 -13.65 4.23
N ASP A 109 -26.38 -12.67 4.91
CA ASP A 109 -27.04 -11.97 6.01
C ASP A 109 -27.44 -10.55 5.63
N PHE A 110 -28.39 -10.01 6.38
CA PHE A 110 -28.76 -8.60 6.27
C PHE A 110 -28.48 -7.93 7.61
N ILE A 111 -27.64 -6.90 7.63
CA ILE A 111 -27.24 -6.19 8.85
C ILE A 111 -27.48 -4.69 8.66
N ALA A 112 -28.08 -4.03 9.66
CA ALA A 112 -28.22 -2.58 9.67
C ALA A 112 -27.78 -1.99 11.03
N GLY A 113 -26.93 -0.96 11.05
CA GLY A 113 -26.55 -0.24 12.27
C GLY A 113 -27.70 0.64 12.81
N GLU A 114 -28.16 1.55 11.95
CA GLU A 114 -29.24 2.55 12.08
C GLU A 114 -28.80 4.00 12.42
N GLU A 115 -28.68 4.41 13.70
CA GLU A 115 -28.17 5.76 14.08
C GLU A 115 -27.03 5.58 15.10
N GLY A 116 -25.76 5.58 14.66
CA GLY A 116 -24.70 4.81 15.33
C GLY A 116 -23.31 5.45 15.50
N LEU A 117 -22.38 4.57 15.90
CA LEU A 117 -20.93 4.58 15.59
C LEU A 117 -20.57 3.10 15.58
N ASP A 118 -20.97 2.41 14.52
CA ASP A 118 -21.28 0.99 14.58
C ASP A 118 -20.14 0.13 14.02
N TRP A 119 -19.86 -0.98 14.70
CA TRP A 119 -18.80 -1.92 14.31
C TRP A 119 -19.44 -3.19 13.76
N ILE A 120 -19.50 -3.29 12.44
CA ILE A 120 -20.25 -4.33 11.73
C ILE A 120 -19.29 -5.30 11.02
N PHE A 121 -19.57 -6.59 11.16
CA PHE A 121 -18.91 -7.70 10.49
C PHE A 121 -20.03 -8.54 9.88
N GLY A 122 -20.07 -8.71 8.55
CA GLY A 122 -20.98 -9.69 7.92
C GLY A 122 -20.58 -11.10 8.33
N GLY A 123 -19.39 -11.49 7.89
CA GLY A 123 -18.76 -12.76 8.20
C GLY A 123 -18.77 -13.70 6.99
N GLY A 124 -18.69 -15.01 7.24
CA GLY A 124 -18.44 -16.00 6.20
C GLY A 124 -19.66 -16.26 5.34
N GLY A 125 -19.90 -15.41 4.33
CA GLY A 125 -21.18 -15.38 3.62
C GLY A 125 -21.16 -14.66 2.27
N SER A 126 -22.29 -14.06 1.93
CA SER A 126 -22.39 -13.09 0.83
C SER A 126 -23.53 -12.18 1.23
N ASP A 127 -23.16 -11.05 1.81
CA ASP A 127 -23.96 -10.36 2.82
C ASP A 127 -24.43 -8.99 2.33
N THR A 128 -25.22 -8.29 3.15
CA THR A 128 -25.73 -6.96 2.84
C THR A 128 -25.75 -6.12 4.11
N VAL A 129 -24.88 -5.10 4.16
CA VAL A 129 -24.64 -4.25 5.33
C VAL A 129 -24.99 -2.80 5.01
N ASP A 130 -25.69 -2.16 5.94
CA ASP A 130 -26.11 -0.75 5.91
C ASP A 130 -25.74 -0.11 7.26
N GLY A 131 -24.65 0.66 7.34
CA GLY A 131 -24.25 1.35 8.59
C GLY A 131 -25.35 2.31 9.04
N GLY A 132 -25.64 3.29 8.19
CA GLY A 132 -26.86 4.09 8.20
C GLY A 132 -26.58 5.57 8.39
N ALA A 133 -26.34 5.99 9.64
CA ALA A 133 -26.07 7.39 9.97
C ALA A 133 -25.17 7.48 11.22
N GLY A 134 -23.86 7.62 11.01
CA GLY A 134 -22.87 7.48 12.06
C GLY A 134 -21.48 7.95 11.66
N ASN A 135 -20.50 7.13 11.98
CA ASN A 135 -19.08 7.22 11.64
C ASN A 135 -18.63 5.76 11.85
N ASP A 136 -19.00 4.92 10.89
CA ASP A 136 -19.19 3.49 11.10
C ASP A 136 -18.03 2.69 10.51
N THR A 137 -17.80 1.49 11.03
CA THR A 137 -16.71 0.59 10.59
C THR A 137 -17.31 -0.73 10.14
N ILE A 138 -17.22 -1.03 8.85
CA ILE A 138 -17.89 -2.14 8.19
C ILE A 138 -16.84 -3.09 7.58
N PHE A 139 -16.95 -4.37 7.94
CA PHE A 139 -16.21 -5.47 7.35
C PHE A 139 -17.21 -6.41 6.65
N GLY A 140 -16.95 -6.77 5.38
CA GLY A 140 -17.68 -7.81 4.65
C GLY A 140 -17.57 -9.15 5.35
N ASP A 141 -16.45 -9.87 5.16
CA ASP A 141 -16.12 -11.07 5.93
C ASP A 141 -15.43 -10.74 7.28
N ASN A 142 -14.81 -11.73 7.93
CA ASN A 142 -14.21 -11.70 9.27
C ASN A 142 -12.88 -10.90 9.38
N ALA A 143 -12.94 -9.61 9.08
CA ALA A 143 -11.88 -8.59 9.24
C ALA A 143 -10.41 -9.09 9.11
N ASP A 144 -9.98 -9.39 7.89
CA ASP A 144 -8.56 -9.62 7.58
C ASP A 144 -7.78 -8.30 7.67
N SER A 145 -7.35 -7.95 8.89
CA SER A 145 -7.06 -6.56 9.22
C SER A 145 -5.76 -6.01 8.62
N GLY A 146 -5.90 -5.11 7.65
CA GLY A 146 -5.01 -3.95 7.56
C GLY A 146 -5.04 -3.19 8.90
N PHE A 147 -3.87 -2.91 9.47
CA PHE A 147 -3.77 -2.43 10.85
C PHE A 147 -4.11 -0.93 11.01
N ALA A 148 -5.39 -0.62 11.20
CA ALA A 148 -5.84 0.67 11.71
C ALA A 148 -5.52 0.83 13.22
N THR A 149 -5.14 2.03 13.64
CA THR A 149 -4.69 2.29 15.02
C THR A 149 -5.86 2.39 16.01
N GLY A 150 -5.87 1.54 17.05
CA GLY A 150 -6.86 1.54 18.12
C GLY A 150 -7.43 0.17 18.50
N ALA A 151 -6.79 -0.93 18.12
CA ALA A 151 -7.38 -2.27 18.20
C ALA A 151 -7.67 -2.75 19.63
N SER A 152 -8.80 -3.42 19.81
CA SER A 152 -9.18 -4.15 21.04
C SER A 152 -9.11 -5.66 20.78
N LEU A 153 -8.21 -6.36 21.49
CA LEU A 153 -7.90 -7.77 21.28
C LEU A 153 -9.10 -8.69 21.61
N ARG A 154 -9.84 -9.14 20.59
CA ARG A 154 -11.04 -9.99 20.72
C ARG A 154 -10.70 -11.37 21.30
N GLY A 155 -11.15 -11.64 22.53
CA GLY A 155 -11.01 -12.98 23.14
C GLY A 155 -9.73 -13.17 23.95
N SER A 156 -9.25 -12.12 24.62
CA SER A 156 -8.15 -12.22 25.60
C SER A 156 -8.53 -13.00 26.86
N TYR A 157 -7.64 -13.86 27.37
CA TYR A 157 -7.88 -14.66 28.59
C TYR A 157 -6.79 -14.46 29.63
N ALA A 158 -7.09 -13.69 30.68
CA ALA A 158 -6.35 -13.74 31.93
C ALA A 158 -6.73 -15.02 32.72
N ASN A 159 -5.74 -15.87 33.03
CA ASN A 159 -5.92 -17.17 33.68
C ASN A 159 -4.85 -17.38 34.78
N GLN A 160 -5.13 -18.27 35.74
CA GLN A 160 -4.15 -18.69 36.74
C GLN A 160 -3.41 -19.95 36.27
N VAL A 161 -2.08 -19.88 36.23
CA VAL A 161 -1.20 -20.96 35.74
C VAL A 161 -1.09 -22.08 36.78
N ASN A 162 -0.67 -21.75 38.00
CA ASN A 162 -0.52 -22.69 39.10
C ASN A 162 -1.83 -22.88 39.89
N THR A 163 -2.07 -24.09 40.40
CA THR A 163 -3.25 -24.42 41.24
C THR A 163 -2.94 -24.58 42.73
N ASP A 164 -1.66 -24.61 43.11
CA ASP A 164 -1.21 -24.74 44.50
C ASP A 164 -1.20 -23.37 45.22
N LEU A 165 -2.28 -23.10 45.96
CA LEU A 165 -2.51 -21.83 46.66
C LEU A 165 -1.68 -21.66 47.97
N SER A 166 -0.39 -22.00 47.96
CA SER A 166 0.54 -21.71 49.05
C SER A 166 2.02 -21.87 48.66
N GLY A 167 2.82 -20.81 48.86
CA GLY A 167 4.28 -20.79 48.73
C GLY A 167 4.78 -19.96 47.55
N TYR A 168 6.06 -19.60 47.60
CA TYR A 168 6.76 -18.84 46.58
C TYR A 168 7.03 -19.74 45.36
N GLN A 169 7.10 -19.13 44.17
CA GLN A 169 7.12 -19.80 42.87
C GLN A 169 7.98 -18.97 41.92
N SER A 170 8.61 -19.60 40.93
CA SER A 170 9.21 -18.85 39.83
C SER A 170 8.14 -18.29 38.90
N PRO A 171 8.51 -17.36 38.00
CA PRO A 171 7.75 -17.04 36.80
C PRO A 171 7.47 -18.31 35.98
N PRO A 172 6.35 -18.38 35.26
CA PRO A 172 6.09 -19.45 34.31
C PRO A 172 6.71 -19.10 32.95
N ILE A 173 7.90 -19.64 32.69
CA ILE A 173 8.53 -19.60 31.36
C ILE A 173 7.56 -20.26 30.37
N THR A 174 7.28 -19.56 29.27
CA THR A 174 6.38 -19.99 28.21
C THR A 174 7.12 -20.51 27.00
N GLN A 175 6.46 -21.45 26.30
CA GLN A 175 6.91 -21.89 25.00
C GLN A 175 5.74 -22.31 24.11
N VAL A 176 5.56 -21.60 22.99
CA VAL A 176 4.67 -21.96 21.89
C VAL A 176 5.14 -23.29 21.27
N LEU A 177 4.34 -24.33 21.44
CA LEU A 177 4.58 -25.64 20.85
C LEU A 177 4.21 -25.66 19.36
N GLN A 178 4.76 -26.63 18.62
CA GLN A 178 4.45 -26.91 17.21
C GLN A 178 2.96 -27.27 16.91
N THR A 179 2.09 -27.23 17.92
CA THR A 179 0.64 -27.44 17.83
C THR A 179 -0.18 -26.14 18.00
N GLY A 180 0.47 -24.98 18.16
CA GLY A 180 -0.17 -23.71 18.54
C GLY A 180 -0.64 -23.67 20.01
N GLN A 181 -0.30 -24.68 20.80
CA GLN A 181 -0.55 -24.74 22.24
C GLN A 181 0.64 -24.14 22.98
N VAL A 182 0.43 -23.47 24.11
CA VAL A 182 1.51 -22.87 24.91
C VAL A 182 1.82 -23.79 26.09
N ALA A 183 3.08 -24.17 26.26
CA ALA A 183 3.57 -24.79 27.48
C ALA A 183 3.94 -23.70 28.50
N HIS A 184 3.66 -23.94 29.77
CA HIS A 184 4.05 -23.09 30.90
C HIS A 184 4.84 -23.95 31.89
N VAL A 185 6.07 -23.56 32.22
CA VAL A 185 6.99 -24.31 33.08
C VAL A 185 7.49 -23.41 34.21
N TRP A 186 7.41 -23.89 35.45
CA TRP A 186 7.79 -23.11 36.65
C TRP A 186 8.21 -24.02 37.80
N VAL A 187 8.79 -23.48 38.88
CA VAL A 187 9.10 -24.22 40.12
C VAL A 187 8.24 -23.81 41.32
N ASN A 188 8.03 -24.75 42.25
CA ASN A 188 7.27 -24.57 43.50
C ASN A 188 8.20 -24.54 44.74
N GLU A 189 7.76 -23.88 45.83
CA GLU A 189 8.49 -23.68 47.10
C GLU A 189 9.84 -22.92 46.96
N ALA A 190 9.88 -21.95 46.05
CA ALA A 190 11.04 -21.12 45.68
C ALA A 190 11.44 -20.08 46.76
N THR A 191 11.91 -20.58 47.91
CA THR A 191 12.47 -19.81 49.05
C THR A 191 13.52 -20.57 49.85
N THR A 192 13.65 -21.87 49.64
CA THR A 192 14.52 -22.72 50.44
C THR A 192 15.63 -23.28 49.59
N ALA A 193 16.55 -22.39 49.20
CA ALA A 193 17.85 -22.71 48.62
C ALA A 193 18.40 -24.02 49.19
N ASN A 194 18.79 -24.93 48.31
CA ASN A 194 19.25 -26.28 48.61
C ASN A 194 18.21 -27.14 49.36
N SER A 195 16.99 -27.18 48.81
CA SER A 195 15.90 -28.06 49.22
C SER A 195 15.74 -29.26 48.26
N LEU A 196 14.91 -30.22 48.66
CA LEU A 196 14.50 -31.39 47.85
C LEU A 196 13.03 -31.30 47.41
N ASN A 197 12.40 -30.14 47.61
CA ASN A 197 11.00 -29.89 47.29
C ASN A 197 10.81 -29.03 46.02
N ILE A 198 11.87 -28.40 45.51
CA ILE A 198 11.83 -27.47 44.38
C ILE A 198 11.84 -28.30 43.10
N THR A 199 10.66 -28.80 42.72
CA THR A 199 10.45 -29.64 41.54
C THR A 199 9.79 -28.83 40.42
N PRO A 200 10.29 -28.92 39.17
CA PRO A 200 9.63 -28.29 38.03
C PRO A 200 8.21 -28.80 37.84
N GLN A 201 7.31 -27.88 37.51
CA GLN A 201 5.92 -28.08 37.17
C GLN A 201 5.74 -27.76 35.69
N ILE A 202 4.75 -28.38 35.04
CA ILE A 202 4.34 -28.02 33.70
C ILE A 202 2.82 -28.06 33.54
N ARG A 203 2.30 -27.16 32.72
CA ARG A 203 0.91 -27.13 32.28
C ARG A 203 0.84 -26.64 30.83
N ILE A 204 -0.11 -27.15 30.05
CA ILE A 204 -0.30 -26.75 28.65
C ILE A 204 -1.64 -26.03 28.50
N ALA A 205 -1.62 -24.84 27.90
CA ALA A 205 -2.78 -24.12 27.40
C ALA A 205 -3.01 -24.42 25.92
N ASN A 206 -4.26 -24.34 25.47
CA ASN A 206 -4.61 -24.27 24.06
C ASN A 206 -4.28 -22.87 23.51
N ALA A 207 -4.34 -22.70 22.19
CA ALA A 207 -4.09 -21.43 21.50
C ALA A 207 -5.03 -20.28 21.96
N ASP A 208 -6.19 -20.61 22.52
CA ASP A 208 -7.17 -19.68 23.11
C ASP A 208 -6.94 -19.43 24.61
N GLY A 209 -5.75 -19.71 25.14
CA GLY A 209 -5.43 -19.57 26.57
C GLY A 209 -6.19 -20.50 27.52
N THR A 210 -7.04 -21.43 27.01
CA THR A 210 -7.78 -22.37 27.86
C THR A 210 -6.93 -23.59 28.24
N TRP A 211 -7.04 -24.05 29.47
CA TRP A 211 -6.18 -25.14 29.96
C TRP A 211 -6.44 -26.49 29.27
N ALA A 212 -5.47 -26.95 28.47
CA ALA A 212 -5.47 -28.26 27.81
C ALA A 212 -5.13 -29.39 28.80
N THR A 213 -4.29 -29.10 29.80
CA THR A 213 -3.94 -30.03 30.88
C THR A 213 -4.26 -29.47 32.27
N GLU A 214 -4.44 -30.40 33.22
CA GLU A 214 -4.18 -30.12 34.63
C GLU A 214 -2.67 -29.82 34.82
N GLN A 215 -2.31 -29.19 35.94
CA GLN A 215 -0.92 -29.04 36.37
C GLN A 215 -0.28 -30.42 36.62
N VAL A 216 1.00 -30.59 36.20
CA VAL A 216 1.77 -31.83 36.40
C VAL A 216 3.14 -31.52 36.99
N GLU A 217 3.42 -32.07 38.17
CA GLU A 217 4.76 -32.13 38.76
C GLU A 217 5.66 -33.06 37.94
N LEU A 218 6.82 -32.58 37.51
CA LEU A 218 7.83 -33.35 36.77
C LEU A 218 8.68 -34.22 37.71
N SER A 219 8.04 -35.06 38.53
CA SER A 219 8.61 -35.76 39.69
C SER A 219 9.69 -36.84 39.42
N ASN A 220 10.22 -36.96 38.20
CA ASN A 220 11.46 -37.73 37.92
C ASN A 220 12.69 -36.81 37.80
N LEU A 221 12.49 -35.50 37.66
CA LEU A 221 13.56 -34.51 37.63
C LEU A 221 14.19 -34.35 39.02
N VAL A 222 15.50 -34.09 39.06
CA VAL A 222 16.20 -33.70 40.30
C VAL A 222 15.75 -32.31 40.73
N ALA A 223 15.79 -32.04 42.04
CA ALA A 223 15.40 -30.73 42.56
C ALA A 223 16.32 -29.61 42.05
N VAL A 224 15.72 -28.48 41.71
CA VAL A 224 16.41 -27.25 41.28
C VAL A 224 17.08 -26.58 42.49
N ASP A 225 18.25 -25.96 42.33
CA ASP A 225 18.73 -24.99 43.32
C ASP A 225 18.21 -23.58 43.00
N ASP A 226 17.93 -22.82 44.05
CA ASP A 226 17.15 -21.58 44.01
C ASP A 226 17.86 -20.57 44.90
N SER A 227 18.62 -19.66 44.27
CA SER A 227 19.68 -18.90 44.92
C SER A 227 19.18 -17.65 45.65
N ASN A 228 18.44 -17.87 46.74
CA ASN A 228 18.28 -16.91 47.83
C ASN A 228 17.63 -15.55 47.50
N SER A 229 16.34 -15.61 47.14
CA SER A 229 15.30 -14.61 47.44
C SER A 229 15.20 -13.32 46.60
N TYR A 230 16.01 -13.13 45.54
CA TYR A 230 15.91 -11.98 44.62
C TYR A 230 16.36 -12.32 43.17
N ASP A 231 16.15 -13.57 42.76
CA ASP A 231 16.44 -14.12 41.41
C ASP A 231 15.57 -15.38 41.28
N TRP A 232 14.97 -15.61 40.10
CA TRP A 232 14.19 -16.81 39.80
C TRP A 232 14.67 -17.60 38.57
N ASP A 233 15.64 -17.11 37.81
CA ASP A 233 16.00 -17.59 36.46
C ASP A 233 17.06 -18.71 36.49
N ASN A 234 16.90 -19.58 37.49
CA ASN A 234 17.72 -20.77 37.68
C ASN A 234 17.29 -21.96 36.80
N MET A 235 16.41 -21.72 35.82
CA MET A 235 15.83 -22.68 34.88
C MET A 235 15.55 -22.02 33.53
N ASP A 236 15.69 -22.78 32.44
CA ASP A 236 15.53 -22.34 31.06
C ASP A 236 14.84 -23.46 30.23
N VAL A 237 14.07 -23.09 29.19
CA VAL A 237 13.13 -23.95 28.45
C VAL A 237 13.13 -23.63 26.97
N ASP A 238 13.48 -24.61 26.13
CA ASP A 238 13.82 -24.38 24.72
C ASP A 238 13.25 -25.49 23.81
N LEU A 239 12.71 -25.14 22.63
CA LEU A 239 11.92 -26.04 21.77
C LEU A 239 12.75 -26.74 20.69
N LEU A 240 12.80 -28.07 20.74
CA LEU A 240 13.45 -28.87 19.71
C LEU A 240 12.65 -28.93 18.39
N PRO A 241 13.33 -29.05 17.23
CA PRO A 241 12.67 -29.20 15.93
C PRO A 241 11.77 -30.45 15.78
N ASP A 242 11.83 -31.40 16.72
CA ASP A 242 10.94 -32.56 16.77
C ASP A 242 9.74 -32.42 17.73
N GLY A 243 9.56 -31.24 18.35
CA GLY A 243 8.43 -30.88 19.19
C GLY A 243 8.57 -31.24 20.67
N ASN A 244 9.75 -31.70 21.10
CA ASN A 244 10.06 -31.89 22.52
C ASN A 244 10.64 -30.60 23.13
N LEU A 245 10.45 -30.41 24.44
CA LEU A 245 11.08 -29.32 25.20
C LEU A 245 12.41 -29.80 25.80
N VAL A 246 13.48 -29.03 25.64
CA VAL A 246 14.62 -29.05 26.58
C VAL A 246 14.19 -28.27 27.81
N ILE A 247 14.55 -28.76 29.00
CA ILE A 247 14.47 -28.00 30.25
C ILE A 247 15.83 -28.13 30.92
N SER A 248 16.54 -27.02 31.12
CA SER A 248 17.86 -26.94 31.73
C SER A 248 17.80 -26.09 33.01
N TYR A 249 18.67 -26.38 33.99
CA TYR A 249 18.64 -25.75 35.32
C TYR A 249 19.86 -26.15 36.18
N VAL A 250 20.07 -25.47 37.32
CA VAL A 250 21.06 -25.88 38.34
C VAL A 250 20.46 -26.93 39.29
N ARG A 251 21.17 -28.03 39.56
CA ARG A 251 20.72 -29.04 40.55
C ARG A 251 21.09 -28.66 41.98
N SER A 252 20.13 -28.78 42.90
CA SER A 252 20.29 -28.62 44.35
C SER A 252 21.42 -29.48 44.94
N SER A 253 22.43 -28.88 45.59
CA SER A 253 23.47 -29.66 46.28
C SER A 253 22.96 -30.52 47.44
N ALA A 254 21.70 -30.38 47.84
CA ALA A 254 21.05 -31.32 48.75
C ALA A 254 20.95 -32.75 48.16
N GLU A 255 21.00 -32.91 46.84
CA GLU A 255 21.08 -34.22 46.17
C GLU A 255 22.52 -34.71 45.94
N SER A 256 23.40 -33.84 45.42
CA SER A 256 24.74 -34.14 44.90
C SER A 256 25.88 -33.83 45.86
N GLY A 257 25.86 -32.64 46.46
CA GLY A 257 26.97 -32.04 47.22
C GLY A 257 27.73 -30.90 46.49
N GLY A 258 27.22 -30.43 45.36
CA GLY A 258 27.60 -29.21 44.64
C GLY A 258 26.48 -28.78 43.68
N ASP A 259 26.45 -27.50 43.32
CA ASP A 259 25.36 -26.83 42.58
C ASP A 259 25.69 -26.86 41.08
N GLU A 260 25.21 -27.89 40.35
CA GLU A 260 25.77 -28.29 39.04
C GLU A 260 24.73 -28.24 37.89
N PRO A 261 25.10 -27.82 36.66
CA PRO A 261 24.14 -27.63 35.58
C PRO A 261 23.68 -28.96 34.95
N VAL A 262 22.37 -29.10 34.79
CA VAL A 262 21.70 -30.29 34.24
C VAL A 262 20.64 -29.92 33.21
N PHE A 263 20.25 -30.88 32.37
CA PHE A 263 19.05 -30.76 31.54
C PHE A 263 18.28 -32.08 31.41
N SER A 264 17.05 -31.98 30.92
CA SER A 264 16.18 -33.08 30.52
C SER A 264 15.46 -32.73 29.21
N ILE A 265 14.86 -33.75 28.56
CA ILE A 265 14.04 -33.55 27.36
C ILE A 265 12.67 -34.19 27.58
N ILE A 266 11.62 -33.39 27.37
CA ILE A 266 10.23 -33.71 27.70
C ILE A 266 9.36 -33.76 26.44
N ASP A 267 8.52 -34.78 26.31
CA ASP A 267 7.48 -34.91 25.29
C ASP A 267 6.17 -34.23 25.80
N PRO A 268 5.82 -33.02 25.31
CA PRO A 268 4.62 -32.30 25.77
C PRO A 268 3.32 -33.05 25.41
N SER A 269 3.31 -33.89 24.37
CA SER A 269 2.14 -34.69 23.99
C SER A 269 1.85 -35.86 24.95
N ALA A 270 2.83 -36.22 25.79
CA ALA A 270 2.77 -37.34 26.72
C ALA A 270 2.65 -36.93 28.20
N ILE A 271 2.45 -35.64 28.50
CA ILE A 271 2.35 -35.08 29.85
C ILE A 271 1.30 -35.79 30.72
N GLY A 272 1.63 -35.99 32.00
CA GLY A 272 0.87 -36.79 32.95
C GLY A 272 1.04 -38.30 32.76
N THR A 273 1.98 -38.75 31.91
CA THR A 273 2.25 -40.18 31.67
C THR A 273 3.73 -40.54 31.82
N PRO A 274 4.07 -41.81 32.14
CA PRO A 274 5.46 -42.26 32.20
C PRO A 274 6.23 -42.28 30.87
N ALA A 275 5.65 -41.73 29.79
CA ALA A 275 6.30 -41.56 28.50
C ALA A 275 6.78 -40.11 28.25
N GLN A 276 6.42 -39.15 29.14
CA GLN A 276 6.77 -37.73 28.99
C GLN A 276 8.28 -37.45 29.06
N TYR A 277 9.11 -38.38 29.54
CA TYR A 277 10.55 -38.20 29.65
C TYR A 277 11.27 -38.90 28.49
N VAL A 278 11.85 -38.12 27.59
CA VAL A 278 12.71 -38.58 26.49
C VAL A 278 14.15 -38.75 26.98
N VAL A 279 14.61 -37.77 27.77
CA VAL A 279 15.93 -37.72 28.42
C VAL A 279 15.74 -37.21 29.85
N GLU A 280 16.40 -37.84 30.82
CA GLU A 280 16.26 -37.54 32.25
C GLU A 280 17.62 -37.17 32.87
N ASN A 281 17.72 -35.99 33.48
CA ASN A 281 18.78 -35.56 34.40
C ASN A 281 20.21 -35.77 33.88
N ILE A 282 20.53 -35.20 32.72
CA ILE A 282 21.87 -35.26 32.13
C ILE A 282 22.69 -34.06 32.60
N GLU A 283 23.83 -34.36 33.23
CA GLU A 283 24.86 -33.39 33.64
C GLU A 283 25.51 -32.75 32.39
N ILE A 284 25.42 -31.42 32.29
CA ILE A 284 25.94 -30.65 31.16
C ILE A 284 27.46 -30.60 31.20
N GLN A 285 28.05 -30.40 32.38
CA GLN A 285 29.49 -30.39 32.55
C GLN A 285 30.14 -31.76 32.27
N SER A 286 31.46 -31.76 32.06
CA SER A 286 32.25 -33.00 31.88
C SER A 286 33.46 -33.10 32.79
N ASN A 287 33.87 -31.97 33.38
CA ASN A 287 34.91 -31.88 34.38
C ASN A 287 34.43 -31.01 35.55
N ASP A 288 33.62 -31.61 36.44
CA ASP A 288 33.44 -31.15 37.81
C ASP A 288 34.82 -30.86 38.44
N THR A 289 35.12 -29.57 38.63
CA THR A 289 36.37 -29.07 39.23
C THR A 289 36.16 -27.99 40.29
N THR A 290 34.93 -27.52 40.39
CA THR A 290 34.41 -26.47 41.26
C THR A 290 33.34 -27.11 42.17
N THR A 291 32.29 -26.40 42.59
CA THR A 291 31.14 -26.99 43.33
C THR A 291 29.88 -26.09 43.27
N GLN A 292 29.93 -25.02 42.47
CA GLN A 292 29.03 -23.87 42.45
C GLN A 292 29.13 -23.27 41.04
N GLU A 293 28.21 -23.65 40.16
CA GLU A 293 28.18 -23.27 38.75
C GLU A 293 26.91 -22.44 38.45
N SER A 294 26.93 -21.59 37.42
CA SER A 294 25.72 -20.81 37.07
C SER A 294 24.62 -21.71 36.47
N PRO A 295 23.38 -21.20 36.38
CA PRO A 295 22.40 -21.72 35.43
C PRO A 295 22.99 -21.77 34.01
N PRO A 296 22.63 -22.80 33.22
CA PRO A 296 23.09 -22.96 31.86
C PRO A 296 22.13 -22.27 30.87
N LEU A 297 22.57 -21.19 30.22
CA LEU A 297 21.83 -20.64 29.08
C LEU A 297 21.86 -21.67 27.93
N THR A 298 20.68 -22.01 27.42
CA THR A 298 20.47 -22.98 26.36
C THR A 298 20.32 -22.27 25.02
N THR A 299 20.68 -22.96 23.93
CA THR A 299 20.31 -22.51 22.58
C THR A 299 20.13 -23.71 21.66
N VAL A 300 18.90 -23.96 21.21
CA VAL A 300 18.60 -24.87 20.11
C VAL A 300 19.07 -24.25 18.80
N LEU A 301 20.10 -24.85 18.20
CA LEU A 301 20.71 -24.38 16.96
C LEU A 301 19.89 -24.84 15.73
N ASP A 302 19.99 -24.09 14.62
CA ASP A 302 19.49 -24.37 13.26
C ASP A 302 19.63 -25.84 12.82
N ASN A 303 20.70 -26.51 13.27
CA ASN A 303 21.05 -27.87 12.90
C ASN A 303 20.39 -28.95 13.79
N GLY A 304 19.60 -28.55 14.79
CA GLY A 304 18.89 -29.42 15.74
C GLY A 304 19.73 -29.92 16.91
N ASN A 305 20.95 -29.40 17.09
CA ASN A 305 21.75 -29.61 18.30
C ASN A 305 21.46 -28.52 19.35
N VAL A 306 21.79 -28.81 20.60
CA VAL A 306 21.63 -27.89 21.73
C VAL A 306 23.01 -27.43 22.18
N LEU A 307 23.25 -26.12 22.19
CA LEU A 307 24.36 -25.50 22.89
C LEU A 307 23.94 -25.22 24.34
N PHE A 308 24.86 -25.42 25.28
CA PHE A 308 24.74 -24.95 26.66
C PHE A 308 25.94 -24.08 27.00
N VAL A 309 25.71 -22.93 27.64
CA VAL A 309 26.72 -21.94 28.07
C VAL A 309 26.58 -21.68 29.57
N TRP A 310 27.68 -21.70 30.34
CA TRP A 310 27.63 -21.49 31.80
C TRP A 310 28.95 -20.98 32.42
N SER A 311 28.85 -20.35 33.59
CA SER A 311 29.96 -19.86 34.43
C SER A 311 30.41 -20.90 35.49
N ASN A 312 31.71 -20.93 35.79
CA ASN A 312 32.31 -21.74 36.85
C ASN A 312 32.60 -20.88 38.11
N ASN A 313 32.26 -21.35 39.32
CA ASN A 313 32.39 -20.59 40.59
C ASN A 313 31.42 -19.40 40.73
N ALA A 314 30.22 -19.48 40.15
CA ALA A 314 29.26 -18.37 40.07
C ALA A 314 29.00 -17.65 41.41
N LEU A 315 28.83 -18.42 42.49
CA LEU A 315 28.62 -17.89 43.85
C LEU A 315 29.88 -17.23 44.49
N THR A 316 30.81 -16.73 43.67
CA THR A 316 31.95 -15.89 44.06
C THR A 316 32.14 -14.71 43.12
N ASP A 317 31.24 -13.73 43.19
CA ASP A 317 31.42 -12.30 42.84
C ASP A 317 32.91 -11.86 42.75
N ASP A 318 33.22 -11.18 41.64
CA ASP A 318 34.49 -10.51 41.36
C ASP A 318 35.74 -11.44 41.35
N ASN A 319 35.57 -12.68 40.87
CA ASN A 319 36.60 -13.71 40.93
C ASN A 319 37.23 -14.06 39.56
N PRO A 320 38.56 -13.91 39.37
CA PRO A 320 39.28 -14.31 38.16
C PRO A 320 39.43 -15.83 37.97
N THR A 321 38.41 -16.60 38.38
CA THR A 321 38.19 -18.00 38.01
C THR A 321 36.78 -18.27 37.46
N MET A 322 35.99 -17.22 37.21
CA MET A 322 34.69 -17.28 36.51
C MET A 322 34.89 -17.43 35.01
N GLU A 323 35.52 -18.53 34.59
CA GLU A 323 35.77 -18.87 33.18
C GLU A 323 34.47 -19.36 32.51
N LEU A 324 33.98 -18.66 31.48
CA LEU A 324 32.81 -19.05 30.70
C LEU A 324 33.05 -20.34 29.89
N GLN A 325 32.16 -21.32 30.04
CA GLN A 325 32.22 -22.66 29.44
C GLN A 325 31.11 -22.88 28.41
N GLY A 326 31.33 -23.80 27.46
CA GLY A 326 30.33 -24.26 26.51
C GLY A 326 30.38 -25.76 26.24
N ARG A 327 29.25 -26.33 25.82
CA ARG A 327 29.16 -27.73 25.36
C ARG A 327 27.96 -27.96 24.44
N ILE A 328 28.12 -28.83 23.43
CA ILE A 328 27.09 -29.11 22.42
C ILE A 328 26.57 -30.56 22.53
N TYR A 329 25.25 -30.72 22.47
CA TYR A 329 24.50 -31.97 22.57
C TYR A 329 23.64 -32.26 21.33
N ASP A 330 23.58 -33.52 20.91
CA ASP A 330 22.75 -34.03 19.81
C ASP A 330 21.59 -34.87 20.38
N PRO A 331 20.34 -34.34 20.38
CA PRO A 331 19.16 -35.07 20.82
C PRO A 331 18.86 -36.31 19.97
N THR A 332 19.19 -36.28 18.67
CA THR A 332 18.88 -37.37 17.73
C THR A 332 19.73 -38.62 17.95
N THR A 333 20.96 -38.46 18.44
CA THR A 333 21.82 -39.58 18.91
C THR A 333 21.80 -39.77 20.42
N ASN A 334 21.26 -38.82 21.17
CA ASN A 334 21.31 -38.74 22.63
C ASN A 334 22.77 -38.80 23.12
N SER A 335 23.59 -37.86 22.66
CA SER A 335 24.99 -37.74 23.09
C SER A 335 25.59 -36.36 22.87
N PHE A 336 26.54 -35.97 23.73
CA PHE A 336 27.35 -34.76 23.50
C PHE A 336 28.26 -34.93 22.29
N LEU A 337 28.24 -33.95 21.38
CA LEU A 337 29.13 -33.86 20.23
C LEU A 337 30.51 -33.34 20.66
N SER A 338 30.55 -32.46 21.65
CA SER A 338 31.79 -31.87 22.17
C SER A 338 32.20 -32.44 23.54
N ASP A 339 33.51 -32.46 23.79
CA ASP A 339 34.02 -32.28 25.15
C ASP A 339 33.67 -30.84 25.61
N GLN A 340 33.64 -30.58 26.92
CA GLN A 340 33.50 -29.21 27.45
C GLN A 340 34.64 -28.32 26.94
N PHE A 341 34.29 -27.14 26.42
CA PHE A 341 35.24 -26.15 25.91
C PHE A 341 35.13 -24.83 26.67
N THR A 342 36.26 -24.13 26.80
CA THR A 342 36.30 -22.79 27.38
C THR A 342 35.90 -21.77 26.30
N ILE A 343 34.82 -21.04 26.51
CA ILE A 343 34.40 -19.95 25.61
C ILE A 343 35.35 -18.77 25.79
N SER A 344 35.62 -18.34 27.03
CA SER A 344 36.46 -17.17 27.33
C SER A 344 37.58 -17.46 28.35
N ASP A 345 38.75 -16.86 28.11
CA ASP A 345 39.88 -16.75 29.05
C ASP A 345 39.96 -15.39 29.79
N ILE A 346 38.87 -14.61 29.73
CA ILE A 346 38.55 -13.45 30.58
C ILE A 346 37.38 -13.85 31.48
N ALA A 347 37.44 -13.52 32.78
CA ALA A 347 36.36 -13.84 33.72
C ALA A 347 35.09 -13.00 33.51
N VAL A 348 33.92 -13.59 33.80
CA VAL A 348 32.61 -12.92 33.84
C VAL A 348 32.50 -12.07 35.12
N ASP A 349 31.87 -10.89 35.06
CA ASP A 349 31.50 -10.11 36.26
C ASP A 349 30.28 -10.76 36.94
N GLY A 350 30.19 -10.68 38.26
CA GLY A 350 29.11 -11.27 39.06
C GLY A 350 28.67 -10.28 40.12
N THR A 351 28.17 -9.13 39.66
CA THR A 351 28.05 -7.88 40.44
C THR A 351 26.96 -7.94 41.51
N ASP A 352 26.04 -8.89 41.38
CA ASP A 352 25.10 -9.37 42.40
C ASP A 352 25.19 -10.91 42.52
N SER A 353 24.15 -11.61 42.96
CA SER A 353 24.28 -12.99 43.48
C SER A 353 23.91 -14.15 42.55
N ALA A 354 23.73 -13.88 41.26
CA ALA A 354 23.67 -14.87 40.17
C ALA A 354 24.27 -14.29 38.87
N ASP A 355 24.72 -15.14 37.94
CA ASP A 355 25.54 -14.71 36.78
C ASP A 355 24.79 -14.67 35.43
N VAL A 356 23.49 -14.98 35.37
CA VAL A 356 22.82 -15.32 34.09
C VAL A 356 22.63 -14.10 33.21
N ASP A 357 22.08 -13.02 33.77
CA ASP A 357 21.72 -11.76 33.09
C ASP A 357 22.96 -11.02 32.54
N ASN A 358 24.15 -11.45 32.97
CA ASN A 358 25.45 -11.03 32.43
C ASN A 358 25.89 -11.83 31.19
N LEU A 359 25.06 -12.71 30.62
CA LEU A 359 25.34 -13.58 29.46
C LEU A 359 24.22 -13.51 28.41
N ASP A 360 24.56 -13.37 27.13
CA ASP A 360 23.61 -13.56 26.01
C ASP A 360 24.27 -14.33 24.85
N VAL A 361 23.45 -15.10 24.11
CA VAL A 361 23.87 -16.10 23.11
C VAL A 361 22.90 -16.09 21.93
N VAL A 362 23.34 -15.58 20.77
CA VAL A 362 22.53 -15.56 19.55
C VAL A 362 23.17 -16.33 18.40
N GLN A 363 22.37 -17.10 17.65
CA GLN A 363 22.83 -17.74 16.42
C GLN A 363 22.61 -16.82 15.21
N LEU A 364 23.66 -16.68 14.38
CA LEU A 364 23.67 -15.87 13.18
C LEU A 364 23.22 -16.67 11.96
N GLN A 365 22.55 -16.01 11.01
CA GLN A 365 22.23 -16.60 9.71
C GLN A 365 23.51 -17.08 9.01
N GLY A 366 23.65 -18.41 8.90
CA GLY A 366 24.87 -19.06 8.41
C GLY A 366 25.56 -19.98 9.42
N GLY A 367 25.07 -20.05 10.66
CA GLY A 367 25.39 -21.09 11.65
C GLY A 367 26.47 -20.74 12.68
N ASN A 368 27.10 -19.58 12.58
CA ASN A 368 27.98 -19.07 13.65
C ASN A 368 27.12 -18.65 14.86
N VAL A 369 27.68 -18.76 16.07
CA VAL A 369 27.04 -18.31 17.32
C VAL A 369 27.87 -17.19 17.91
N VAL A 370 27.25 -16.13 18.40
CA VAL A 370 27.91 -15.08 19.19
C VAL A 370 27.52 -15.25 20.64
N VAL A 371 28.49 -15.06 21.54
CA VAL A 371 28.29 -15.05 22.98
C VAL A 371 28.82 -13.72 23.51
N SER A 372 27.99 -12.92 24.18
CA SER A 372 28.39 -11.70 24.91
C SER A 372 28.43 -11.97 26.42
N TRP A 373 29.22 -11.19 27.15
CA TRP A 373 29.18 -11.16 28.62
C TRP A 373 29.84 -9.91 29.21
N ALA A 374 29.49 -9.52 30.44
CA ALA A 374 30.19 -8.48 31.20
C ALA A 374 31.52 -9.00 31.79
N ARG A 375 32.62 -8.24 31.70
CA ARG A 375 33.96 -8.69 32.18
C ARG A 375 34.24 -8.32 33.64
N SER A 376 34.83 -9.24 34.42
CA SER A 376 35.08 -9.04 35.86
C SER A 376 35.94 -7.81 36.17
N ASN A 377 35.41 -6.91 37.00
CA ASN A 377 36.10 -5.66 37.32
C ASN A 377 37.43 -5.86 38.08
N VAL A 378 37.59 -6.97 38.81
CA VAL A 378 38.85 -7.34 39.49
C VAL A 378 40.02 -7.65 38.54
N GLU A 379 39.78 -8.03 37.28
CA GLU A 379 40.85 -8.28 36.30
C GLU A 379 41.38 -6.99 35.64
N THR A 380 40.48 -6.02 35.43
CA THR A 380 40.62 -4.89 34.52
C THR A 380 40.69 -3.55 35.26
N GLY A 381 39.87 -3.39 36.30
CA GLY A 381 39.65 -2.16 37.05
C GLY A 381 38.32 -1.46 36.74
N GLY A 382 37.42 -2.11 36.00
CA GLY A 382 36.11 -1.63 35.54
C GLY A 382 35.33 -2.73 34.82
N THR A 383 33.99 -2.67 34.83
CA THR A 383 33.09 -3.63 34.19
C THR A 383 32.80 -3.16 32.76
N GLU A 384 33.08 -3.97 31.75
CA GLU A 384 32.84 -3.64 30.33
C GLU A 384 32.32 -4.88 29.59
N PRO A 385 31.34 -4.75 28.67
CA PRO A 385 30.81 -5.88 27.93
C PRO A 385 31.72 -6.27 26.77
N VAL A 386 31.88 -7.58 26.61
CA VAL A 386 32.78 -8.22 25.65
C VAL A 386 32.05 -9.36 24.95
N TYR A 387 32.57 -9.80 23.80
CA TYR A 387 31.96 -10.90 23.03
C TYR A 387 32.99 -11.82 22.39
N ARG A 388 32.55 -13.03 22.00
CA ARG A 388 33.32 -13.94 21.14
C ARG A 388 32.39 -14.72 20.20
N ALA A 389 32.74 -14.76 18.92
CA ALA A 389 32.06 -15.56 17.90
C ALA A 389 32.65 -16.99 17.82
N LEU A 390 31.77 -17.97 17.72
CA LEU A 390 32.01 -19.41 17.60
C LEU A 390 31.41 -19.95 16.28
N ASP A 391 31.86 -21.13 15.83
CA ASP A 391 31.15 -21.92 14.80
C ASP A 391 30.19 -22.95 15.42
N GLU A 392 29.37 -23.61 14.60
CA GLU A 392 28.39 -24.63 15.04
C GLU A 392 29.01 -25.86 15.74
N ASP A 393 30.33 -26.04 15.69
CA ASP A 393 31.10 -27.07 16.41
C ASP A 393 31.67 -26.54 17.76
N GLY A 394 31.42 -25.27 18.10
CA GLY A 394 31.91 -24.61 19.33
C GLY A 394 33.34 -24.05 19.22
N THR A 395 33.89 -23.91 18.01
CA THR A 395 35.26 -23.42 17.80
C THR A 395 35.29 -21.90 17.68
N PRO A 396 36.16 -21.18 18.42
CA PRO A 396 36.31 -19.73 18.26
C PRO A 396 36.70 -19.30 16.83
N VAL A 397 35.81 -18.50 16.22
CA VAL A 397 36.01 -17.80 14.95
C VAL A 397 36.75 -16.47 15.18
N SER A 398 36.46 -15.80 16.30
CA SER A 398 37.12 -14.56 16.75
C SER A 398 38.04 -14.79 17.97
N ASN A 399 38.73 -13.75 18.43
CA ASN A 399 39.16 -13.66 19.84
C ASN A 399 38.00 -13.06 20.65
N THR A 400 38.16 -12.93 21.98
CA THR A 400 37.33 -11.94 22.69
C THR A 400 37.68 -10.54 22.22
N PHE A 401 36.67 -9.69 22.07
CA PHE A 401 36.80 -8.25 21.83
C PHE A 401 35.87 -7.47 22.77
N GLU A 402 36.22 -6.22 23.06
CA GLU A 402 35.32 -5.21 23.64
C GLU A 402 34.26 -4.82 22.61
N ILE A 403 33.03 -4.54 23.03
CA ILE A 403 31.92 -4.18 22.12
C ILE A 403 32.08 -2.72 21.62
N GLN A 404 32.56 -1.82 22.48
CA GLN A 404 32.79 -0.40 22.22
C GLN A 404 33.93 -0.16 21.20
N GLU A 405 33.94 0.98 20.51
CA GLU A 405 35.15 1.60 19.93
C GLU A 405 35.78 2.62 20.88
N ILE A 406 34.97 3.22 21.77
CA ILE A 406 35.36 4.30 22.68
C ILE A 406 35.15 3.90 24.15
N ASP A 407 36.10 3.14 24.72
CA ASP A 407 36.36 3.11 26.17
C ASP A 407 36.84 4.51 26.61
N ASP A 408 35.99 5.25 27.34
CA ASP A 408 36.38 6.49 28.03
C ASP A 408 35.84 6.63 29.48
N THR A 409 35.03 5.68 29.96
CA THR A 409 34.48 5.64 31.33
C THR A 409 35.17 4.59 32.24
N THR A 410 34.46 3.73 32.96
CA THR A 410 35.01 2.68 33.86
C THR A 410 33.96 1.62 34.28
N TYR A 411 32.70 1.79 33.92
CA TYR A 411 31.62 0.86 34.26
C TYR A 411 30.52 1.00 33.21
N GLU A 412 30.32 -0.05 32.44
CA GLU A 412 29.38 -0.17 31.33
C GLU A 412 28.50 -1.41 31.61
N SER A 413 27.25 -1.41 31.13
CA SER A 413 26.31 -2.52 31.39
C SER A 413 26.74 -3.84 30.71
N PRO A 414 26.10 -4.98 31.04
CA PRO A 414 25.99 -6.12 30.13
C PRO A 414 25.41 -5.72 28.77
N ALA A 415 25.47 -6.63 27.79
CA ALA A 415 25.07 -6.34 26.42
C ALA A 415 24.24 -7.44 25.75
N ASP A 416 22.98 -7.10 25.50
CA ASP A 416 22.02 -7.75 24.59
C ASP A 416 22.58 -7.77 23.15
N ILE A 417 22.43 -8.90 22.44
CA ILE A 417 22.93 -9.12 21.08
C ILE A 417 21.88 -9.71 20.12
N VAL A 418 21.30 -8.85 19.27
CA VAL A 418 20.31 -9.25 18.26
C VAL A 418 20.97 -9.66 16.94
N ALA A 419 20.72 -10.90 16.48
CA ALA A 419 21.10 -11.35 15.14
C ALA A 419 20.23 -10.70 14.05
N LEU A 420 20.83 -10.35 12.91
CA LEU A 420 20.15 -9.65 11.82
C LEU A 420 19.87 -10.56 10.62
N GLN A 421 18.80 -10.24 9.87
CA GLN A 421 18.32 -11.02 8.72
C GLN A 421 19.34 -11.13 7.56
N ASP A 422 20.43 -10.35 7.56
CA ASP A 422 21.49 -10.39 6.55
C ASP A 422 22.75 -11.16 6.99
N GLY A 423 22.74 -11.72 8.20
CA GLY A 423 23.86 -12.45 8.80
C GLY A 423 24.87 -11.59 9.57
N ASN A 424 24.62 -10.29 9.69
CA ASN A 424 25.27 -9.45 10.70
C ASN A 424 24.58 -9.64 12.07
N TRP A 425 25.06 -8.94 13.09
CA TRP A 425 24.41 -8.83 14.40
C TRP A 425 24.63 -7.42 14.97
N MET A 426 23.76 -7.02 15.87
CA MET A 426 23.83 -5.76 16.60
C MET A 426 24.02 -6.04 18.09
N ALA A 427 24.74 -5.18 18.79
CA ALA A 427 24.89 -5.22 20.24
C ALA A 427 24.50 -3.87 20.84
N PHE A 428 23.98 -3.88 22.07
CA PHE A 428 23.52 -2.70 22.81
C PHE A 428 24.14 -2.64 24.21
N TRP A 429 24.45 -1.46 24.73
CA TRP A 429 24.98 -1.28 26.09
C TRP A 429 24.75 0.14 26.63
N ILE A 430 24.69 0.30 27.95
CA ILE A 430 24.68 1.60 28.62
C ILE A 430 26.12 1.99 28.99
N ASP A 431 26.53 3.18 28.53
CA ASP A 431 27.78 3.83 28.95
C ASP A 431 27.67 4.41 30.37
N ASN A 432 28.75 4.39 31.16
CA ASN A 432 28.81 4.96 32.53
C ASN A 432 27.71 4.43 33.50
N GLY A 433 27.29 3.17 33.39
CA GLY A 433 26.14 2.59 34.13
C GLY A 433 26.20 2.63 35.67
N TYR A 434 27.37 2.87 36.29
CA TYR A 434 27.55 2.86 37.76
C TYR A 434 27.14 4.17 38.48
N SER A 435 26.25 4.99 37.90
CA SER A 435 25.83 6.24 38.54
C SER A 435 24.41 6.71 38.21
N ASP A 436 23.45 6.14 38.93
CA ASP A 436 22.18 6.77 39.37
C ASP A 436 22.21 8.32 39.31
N ASP A 437 21.13 8.91 38.79
CA ASP A 437 20.94 10.36 38.60
C ASP A 437 22.03 11.06 37.74
N SER A 438 22.67 10.38 36.76
CA SER A 438 23.69 10.98 35.88
C SER A 438 23.28 11.14 34.42
N ALA A 439 23.24 12.40 33.97
CA ALA A 439 23.09 12.81 32.56
C ALA A 439 24.34 12.54 31.69
N THR A 440 24.96 11.37 31.88
CA THR A 440 26.05 10.78 31.11
C THR A 440 25.83 9.29 30.85
N MET A 441 24.77 8.68 31.40
CA MET A 441 24.35 7.33 31.01
C MET A 441 23.58 7.40 29.70
N ILE A 442 24.09 6.72 28.67
CA ILE A 442 23.53 6.73 27.30
C ILE A 442 23.53 5.28 26.81
N LEU A 443 22.38 4.84 26.29
CA LEU A 443 22.27 3.57 25.59
C LEU A 443 22.85 3.73 24.17
N GLU A 444 23.92 3.00 23.88
CA GLU A 444 24.58 2.94 22.58
C GLU A 444 24.39 1.56 21.94
N GLY A 445 24.64 1.49 20.63
CA GLY A 445 24.63 0.26 19.87
C GLY A 445 25.69 0.22 18.77
N ARG A 446 25.95 -0.99 18.25
CA ARG A 446 26.93 -1.23 17.18
C ARG A 446 26.61 -2.47 16.37
N VAL A 447 26.87 -2.42 15.05
CA VAL A 447 26.69 -3.56 14.13
C VAL A 447 28.03 -4.22 13.82
N PHE A 448 28.02 -5.55 13.77
CA PHE A 448 29.17 -6.42 13.53
C PHE A 448 28.88 -7.48 12.46
N ASP A 449 29.93 -7.93 11.77
CA ASP A 449 29.82 -9.01 10.78
C ASP A 449 29.80 -10.41 11.43
N ALA A 450 29.42 -11.43 10.66
CA ALA A 450 29.41 -12.83 11.07
C ALA A 450 30.76 -13.39 11.57
N SER A 451 31.87 -12.66 11.40
CA SER A 451 33.20 -13.01 11.92
C SER A 451 33.61 -12.18 13.14
N GLY A 452 32.70 -11.36 13.67
CA GLY A 452 32.91 -10.50 14.82
C GLY A 452 33.78 -9.27 14.54
N ASN A 453 33.78 -8.72 13.31
CA ASN A 453 34.41 -7.43 13.02
C ASN A 453 33.34 -6.33 13.00
N SER A 454 33.64 -5.15 13.54
CA SER A 454 32.70 -4.02 13.49
C SER A 454 32.44 -3.54 12.05
N VAL A 455 31.15 -3.38 11.74
CA VAL A 455 30.62 -2.82 10.49
C VAL A 455 30.41 -1.31 10.66
N THR A 456 29.89 -0.90 11.82
CA THR A 456 29.73 0.51 12.23
C THR A 456 30.73 0.90 13.33
N GLY A 457 30.88 2.21 13.53
CA GLY A 457 31.29 2.71 14.85
C GLY A 457 30.08 2.74 15.79
N ASP A 458 30.34 3.06 17.05
CA ASP A 458 29.32 3.22 18.09
C ASP A 458 28.29 4.31 17.70
N PHE A 459 27.00 4.06 17.96
CA PHE A 459 25.92 5.01 17.68
C PHE A 459 24.90 5.07 18.83
N PRO A 460 24.32 6.25 19.13
CA PRO A 460 23.33 6.39 20.19
C PRO A 460 22.00 5.73 19.80
N ILE A 461 21.48 4.90 20.70
CA ILE A 461 20.10 4.40 20.66
C ILE A 461 19.19 5.47 21.26
N SER A 462 19.52 5.98 22.45
CA SER A 462 18.88 7.15 23.08
C SER A 462 19.70 8.43 22.89
N ILE A 463 19.04 9.59 22.81
CA ILE A 463 19.72 10.91 22.90
C ILE A 463 19.51 11.64 24.23
N ASP A 464 18.61 11.15 25.07
CA ASP A 464 18.48 11.58 26.46
C ASP A 464 19.30 10.65 27.38
N ALA A 465 19.19 10.84 28.69
CA ALA A 465 19.90 9.99 29.65
C ALA A 465 19.04 8.76 29.95
N VAL A 466 19.61 7.57 29.84
CA VAL A 466 18.92 6.32 30.23
C VAL A 466 19.22 5.99 31.68
N ASP A 467 18.25 5.38 32.37
CA ASP A 467 18.48 4.83 33.70
C ASP A 467 19.13 3.45 33.62
N GLY A 468 19.66 2.94 34.73
CA GLY A 468 20.37 1.67 34.72
C GLY A 468 20.98 1.28 36.07
N TYR A 469 21.52 0.06 36.08
CA TYR A 469 21.94 -0.75 37.23
C TYR A 469 22.00 -0.05 38.60
N ASP A 470 20.83 0.00 39.23
CA ASP A 470 20.64 0.12 40.68
C ASP A 470 20.64 -1.29 41.29
N GLY A 471 20.85 -1.42 42.61
CA GLY A 471 20.88 -2.71 43.31
C GLY A 471 19.52 -3.43 43.47
N TYR A 472 18.54 -3.08 42.65
CA TYR A 472 17.19 -3.62 42.57
C TYR A 472 16.68 -3.86 41.13
N ASP A 473 17.39 -3.37 40.10
CA ASP A 473 17.02 -3.47 38.67
C ASP A 473 18.15 -4.15 37.89
N VAL A 474 17.98 -5.43 37.49
CA VAL A 474 18.99 -6.22 36.76
C VAL A 474 18.90 -6.00 35.24
N GLU A 475 17.70 -6.00 34.67
CA GLU A 475 17.47 -5.82 33.23
C GLU A 475 17.46 -4.33 32.85
N ASN A 476 18.57 -3.88 32.25
CA ASN A 476 18.78 -2.48 31.93
C ASN A 476 17.99 -2.01 30.68
N PHE A 477 17.73 -2.93 29.75
CA PHE A 477 17.03 -2.73 28.48
C PHE A 477 16.66 -4.09 27.86
N SER A 478 15.78 -4.09 26.84
CA SER A 478 15.34 -5.30 26.12
C SER A 478 15.29 -5.02 24.61
N ALA A 479 15.97 -5.82 23.79
CA ALA A 479 15.96 -5.69 22.33
C ALA A 479 15.33 -6.89 21.61
N THR A 480 14.75 -6.65 20.42
CA THR A 480 14.26 -7.75 19.56
C THR A 480 14.22 -7.38 18.08
N LEU A 481 14.37 -8.40 17.22
CA LEU A 481 14.32 -8.28 15.77
C LEU A 481 12.87 -8.31 15.27
N LEU A 482 12.45 -7.26 14.56
CA LEU A 482 11.14 -7.18 13.92
C LEU A 482 11.13 -7.93 12.58
N GLY A 483 9.98 -8.47 12.18
CA GLY A 483 9.80 -9.18 10.90
C GLY A 483 10.24 -8.38 9.66
N ASN A 484 10.13 -7.04 9.72
CA ASN A 484 10.58 -6.14 8.66
C ASN A 484 12.11 -5.90 8.59
N GLY A 485 12.89 -6.47 9.53
CA GLY A 485 14.35 -6.38 9.59
C GLY A 485 14.91 -5.22 10.42
N ASN A 486 14.06 -4.37 11.02
CA ASN A 486 14.49 -3.41 12.05
C ASN A 486 14.72 -4.13 13.39
N VAL A 487 15.49 -3.51 14.28
CA VAL A 487 15.58 -3.88 15.71
C VAL A 487 14.94 -2.79 16.54
N VAL A 488 14.12 -3.18 17.51
CA VAL A 488 13.61 -2.29 18.57
C VAL A 488 14.35 -2.55 19.86
N VAL A 489 14.59 -1.50 20.65
CA VAL A 489 15.25 -1.58 21.97
C VAL A 489 14.46 -0.73 22.97
N GLY A 490 13.94 -1.36 24.03
CA GLY A 490 13.20 -0.74 25.13
C GLY A 490 14.07 -0.47 26.36
N TYR A 491 13.85 0.66 27.05
CA TYR A 491 14.66 1.13 28.19
C TYR A 491 13.87 2.16 29.04
N VAL A 492 14.52 2.80 30.02
CA VAL A 492 13.92 3.83 30.89
C VAL A 492 14.70 5.15 30.79
N GLU A 493 14.02 6.29 30.83
CA GLU A 493 14.65 7.63 30.96
C GLU A 493 15.08 7.92 32.40
N ASN A 494 16.31 8.42 32.60
CA ASN A 494 16.86 8.82 33.90
C ASN A 494 16.42 10.23 34.33
N SER A 495 16.03 10.37 35.61
CA SER A 495 15.53 11.62 36.23
C SER A 495 16.40 12.87 36.00
N ALA A 496 17.71 12.72 35.74
CA ALA A 496 18.65 13.82 35.56
C ALA A 496 18.39 14.70 34.32
N SER A 497 17.55 14.26 33.36
CA SER A 497 17.10 15.07 32.21
C SER A 497 16.34 16.34 32.65
N GLY A 498 15.61 16.26 33.77
CA GLY A 498 14.86 17.35 34.39
C GLY A 498 13.33 17.29 34.23
N GLY A 499 12.78 16.11 33.97
CA GLY A 499 11.34 15.82 33.96
C GLY A 499 10.68 15.69 35.35
N TYR A 500 9.61 14.89 35.39
CA TYR A 500 9.20 14.13 36.57
C TYR A 500 9.74 12.69 36.42
N ASP A 501 9.57 11.86 37.44
CA ASP A 501 10.27 10.57 37.62
C ASP A 501 10.21 9.64 36.38
N ASN A 502 11.26 8.82 36.26
CA ASN A 502 11.56 7.76 35.29
C ASN A 502 10.37 7.22 34.47
N SER A 503 10.54 7.15 33.14
CA SER A 503 9.48 6.73 32.21
C SER A 503 9.98 5.69 31.19
N PRO A 504 9.19 4.63 30.88
CA PRO A 504 9.58 3.59 29.94
C PRO A 504 9.47 4.09 28.48
N GLN A 505 10.50 3.82 27.69
CA GLN A 505 10.66 4.27 26.31
C GLN A 505 11.18 3.13 25.39
N PHE A 506 11.14 3.35 24.07
CA PHE A 506 11.93 2.56 23.13
C PHE A 506 12.53 3.40 21.99
N SER A 507 13.50 2.82 21.30
CA SER A 507 14.02 3.28 20.01
C SER A 507 13.97 2.16 18.98
N ILE A 508 13.89 2.49 17.69
CA ILE A 508 13.92 1.55 16.57
C ILE A 508 15.07 1.92 15.63
N VAL A 509 15.92 0.95 15.31
CA VAL A 509 17.07 1.11 14.41
C VAL A 509 17.01 0.09 13.27
N GLY A 510 17.35 0.53 12.06
CA GLY A 510 17.57 -0.35 10.92
C GLY A 510 18.86 -1.17 11.07
N PRO A 511 19.04 -2.24 10.29
CA PRO A 511 20.15 -3.20 10.44
C PRO A 511 21.54 -2.63 10.15
N ASP A 512 21.65 -1.39 9.65
CA ASP A 512 22.92 -0.65 9.48
C ASP A 512 23.17 0.43 10.57
N GLY A 513 22.36 0.44 11.63
CA GLY A 513 22.41 1.44 12.71
C GLY A 513 21.73 2.78 12.36
N THR A 514 20.87 2.81 11.33
CA THR A 514 20.08 4.01 11.02
C THR A 514 18.86 4.12 11.94
N VAL A 515 18.72 5.25 12.65
CA VAL A 515 17.56 5.53 13.49
C VAL A 515 16.28 5.64 12.64
N VAL A 516 15.28 4.83 12.97
CA VAL A 516 13.91 4.83 12.42
C VAL A 516 12.99 5.61 13.35
N ALA A 517 13.02 5.28 14.65
CA ALA A 517 12.34 6.00 15.74
C ALA A 517 13.29 6.10 16.94
N GLN A 518 13.13 7.12 17.78
CA GLN A 518 14.06 7.37 18.89
C GLN A 518 13.35 8.03 20.07
N ASP A 519 13.63 7.54 21.28
CA ASP A 519 13.11 8.03 22.57
C ASP A 519 11.57 8.15 22.57
N VAL A 520 10.89 7.07 22.18
CA VAL A 520 9.43 6.97 22.10
C VAL A 520 8.86 6.57 23.45
N GLU A 521 8.23 7.51 24.14
CA GLU A 521 7.49 7.33 25.40
C GLU A 521 6.33 6.32 25.24
N ILE A 522 6.32 5.27 26.07
CA ILE A 522 5.38 4.14 25.92
C ILE A 522 4.05 4.39 26.65
N ALA A 523 4.16 4.83 27.91
CA ALA A 523 3.05 5.02 28.85
C ALA A 523 2.36 6.38 28.64
N GLN A 524 1.06 6.47 28.93
CA GLN A 524 0.31 7.74 28.84
C GLN A 524 0.15 8.47 30.19
N SER A 525 0.70 7.91 31.29
CA SER A 525 0.50 8.38 32.67
C SER A 525 1.76 9.03 33.28
N PRO A 526 1.79 10.34 33.53
CA PRO A 526 3.01 11.06 33.95
C PRO A 526 3.26 11.05 35.48
N ASP A 527 2.89 9.97 36.18
CA ASP A 527 3.00 9.81 37.64
C ASP A 527 3.63 8.43 38.02
N HIS A 528 4.45 7.82 37.14
CA HIS A 528 5.20 6.59 37.45
C HIS A 528 6.36 6.90 38.41
N ILE A 529 6.44 6.20 39.55
CA ILE A 529 7.43 6.52 40.60
C ILE A 529 8.67 5.59 40.54
N TRP A 530 8.50 4.36 40.07
CA TRP A 530 9.58 3.37 39.85
C TRP A 530 9.18 2.36 38.75
N PRO A 531 9.43 2.63 37.46
CA PRO A 531 9.41 1.63 36.40
C PRO A 531 10.85 1.22 35.98
N GLY A 532 11.08 -0.08 35.80
CA GLY A 532 12.25 -0.58 35.06
C GLY A 532 11.95 -0.77 33.57
N ALA A 533 12.85 -1.45 32.85
CA ALA A 533 12.81 -1.53 31.39
C ALA A 533 11.58 -2.28 30.84
N PRO A 534 10.95 -1.81 29.76
CA PRO A 534 9.84 -2.50 29.11
C PRO A 534 10.33 -3.73 28.35
N ILE A 535 9.70 -4.89 28.54
CA ILE A 535 9.97 -6.10 27.75
C ILE A 535 9.37 -5.93 26.36
N ILE A 536 10.17 -6.16 25.31
CA ILE A 536 9.74 -6.00 23.92
C ILE A 536 9.77 -7.35 23.19
N ALA A 537 8.62 -7.75 22.63
CA ALA A 537 8.50 -8.99 21.84
C ALA A 537 7.93 -8.70 20.44
N ALA A 538 8.59 -9.23 19.40
CA ALA A 538 8.14 -9.09 18.02
C ALA A 538 6.85 -9.88 17.74
N ILE A 539 5.95 -9.30 16.95
CA ILE A 539 4.66 -9.88 16.56
C ILE A 539 4.66 -10.09 15.05
N GLY A 540 4.88 -11.34 14.65
CA GLY A 540 4.77 -11.82 13.26
C GLY A 540 5.74 -11.18 12.26
N ASP A 541 5.57 -11.57 11.00
CA ASP A 541 6.40 -11.10 9.89
C ASP A 541 6.09 -9.65 9.47
N SER A 542 4.96 -9.09 9.93
CA SER A 542 4.49 -7.74 9.58
C SER A 542 5.31 -6.60 10.22
N GLY A 543 6.27 -6.92 11.09
CA GLY A 543 7.18 -5.96 11.71
C GLY A 543 6.57 -5.20 12.90
N HIS A 544 5.50 -5.71 13.49
CA HIS A 544 4.92 -5.19 14.74
C HIS A 544 5.66 -5.72 15.96
N PHE A 545 5.44 -5.10 17.12
CA PHE A 545 5.88 -5.62 18.42
C PHE A 545 4.90 -5.23 19.53
N VAL A 546 4.92 -5.98 20.63
CA VAL A 546 4.32 -5.59 21.90
C VAL A 546 5.40 -5.11 22.85
N ALA A 547 5.15 -3.99 23.52
CA ALA A 547 5.92 -3.54 24.68
C ALA A 547 5.08 -3.79 25.95
N VAL A 548 5.64 -4.50 26.93
CA VAL A 548 5.03 -4.77 28.24
C VAL A 548 5.77 -3.95 29.31
N PHE A 549 5.03 -3.18 30.13
CA PHE A 549 5.60 -2.14 31.01
C PHE A 549 4.76 -1.93 32.28
N ALA A 550 5.32 -1.31 33.33
CA ALA A 550 4.68 -1.19 34.64
C ALA A 550 4.16 0.24 34.94
N ASP A 551 2.92 0.37 35.45
CA ASP A 551 2.38 1.61 36.04
C ASP A 551 2.74 1.69 37.54
N GLY A 552 3.80 2.46 37.81
CA GLY A 552 4.56 2.48 39.06
C GLY A 552 3.93 3.28 40.22
N ASN A 553 2.69 2.98 40.61
CA ASN A 553 1.96 3.74 41.65
C ASN A 553 2.36 3.39 43.11
N GLN A 554 3.63 3.57 43.47
CA GLN A 554 4.18 3.31 44.81
C GLN A 554 3.78 4.35 45.89
N ALA A 555 2.57 4.90 45.80
CA ALA A 555 1.98 5.85 46.75
C ALA A 555 1.50 5.18 48.06
N SER A 556 2.39 4.44 48.73
CA SER A 556 2.23 3.77 50.04
C SER A 556 1.31 2.54 50.09
N GLY A 557 1.73 1.46 49.42
CA GLY A 557 1.13 0.13 49.56
C GLY A 557 -0.13 -0.08 48.70
N GLY A 558 -0.12 0.47 47.49
CA GLY A 558 -0.90 -0.07 46.37
C GLY A 558 -0.23 -1.31 45.78
N ALA A 559 -0.85 -1.90 44.75
CA ALA A 559 -0.24 -2.89 43.88
C ALA A 559 0.18 -2.20 42.57
N THR A 560 1.21 -2.71 41.91
CA THR A 560 1.74 -2.16 40.65
C THR A 560 0.95 -2.73 39.47
N GLY A 561 0.51 -1.90 38.52
CA GLY A 561 -0.14 -2.39 37.30
C GLY A 561 0.89 -2.91 36.31
N LEU A 562 0.65 -4.07 35.69
CA LEU A 562 1.35 -4.45 34.46
C LEU A 562 0.46 -4.02 33.28
N ASN A 563 1.03 -3.38 32.28
CA ASN A 563 0.34 -2.95 31.07
C ASN A 563 1.08 -3.48 29.85
N PHE A 564 0.41 -3.49 28.70
CA PHE A 564 1.09 -3.66 27.41
C PHE A 564 0.51 -2.74 26.34
N ARG A 565 1.24 -2.61 25.23
CA ARG A 565 0.82 -1.86 24.05
C ARG A 565 1.51 -2.39 22.78
N ILE A 566 0.76 -2.54 21.69
CA ILE A 566 1.30 -2.96 20.39
C ILE A 566 1.71 -1.72 19.58
N TYR A 567 2.80 -1.83 18.83
CA TYR A 567 3.37 -0.80 17.96
C TYR A 567 3.68 -1.37 16.57
N ASP A 568 3.66 -0.49 15.56
CA ASP A 568 4.16 -0.78 14.21
C ASP A 568 5.69 -0.70 14.14
N GLY A 569 6.26 -1.19 13.03
CA GLY A 569 7.71 -1.16 12.79
C GLY A 569 8.33 0.22 12.57
N ASN A 570 7.55 1.30 12.72
CA ASN A 570 7.96 2.71 12.71
C ASN A 570 7.81 3.38 14.10
N GLY A 571 7.29 2.67 15.11
CA GLY A 571 7.05 3.19 16.46
C GLY A 571 5.70 3.88 16.67
N ASN A 572 4.75 3.76 15.74
CA ASN A 572 3.38 4.23 15.93
C ASN A 572 2.58 3.21 16.76
N PRO A 573 1.82 3.62 17.79
CA PRO A 573 1.00 2.69 18.57
C PRO A 573 -0.22 2.18 17.77
N VAL A 574 -0.37 0.87 17.75
CA VAL A 574 -1.47 0.12 17.11
C VAL A 574 -2.60 -0.18 18.09
N THR A 575 -2.31 -0.29 19.38
CA THR A 575 -3.31 -0.32 20.46
C THR A 575 -3.18 0.91 21.38
N ASP A 576 -4.21 1.13 22.20
CA ASP A 576 -4.03 1.86 23.45
C ASP A 576 -3.21 1.04 24.47
N GLU A 577 -2.93 1.65 25.63
CA GLU A 577 -2.35 1.02 26.81
C GLU A 577 -3.39 0.13 27.51
N ILE A 578 -3.06 -1.15 27.73
CA ILE A 578 -4.00 -2.18 28.23
C ILE A 578 -3.49 -2.80 29.54
N GLU A 579 -4.26 -2.63 30.61
CA GLU A 579 -3.98 -3.13 31.97
C GLU A 579 -4.20 -4.65 32.09
N LEU A 580 -3.17 -5.38 32.52
CA LEU A 580 -3.21 -6.79 32.88
C LEU A 580 -3.57 -6.97 34.36
N THR A 581 -4.63 -7.74 34.62
CA THR A 581 -5.11 -8.00 36.00
C THR A 581 -5.35 -9.50 36.22
N ASN A 582 -5.12 -9.99 37.45
CA ASN A 582 -5.27 -11.42 37.73
C ASN A 582 -6.75 -11.80 37.91
N ALA A 583 -7.27 -12.65 37.02
CA ALA A 583 -8.68 -13.04 36.99
C ALA A 583 -9.19 -13.81 38.24
N SER A 584 -8.30 -14.30 39.11
CA SER A 584 -8.69 -15.09 40.29
C SER A 584 -9.16 -14.24 41.48
N ASP A 585 -8.63 -13.02 41.64
CA ASP A 585 -8.96 -12.13 42.76
C ASP A 585 -8.95 -10.61 42.45
N GLY A 586 -8.46 -10.20 41.28
CA GLY A 586 -8.33 -8.79 40.89
C GLY A 586 -7.16 -8.06 41.58
N SER A 587 -6.13 -8.79 42.02
CA SER A 587 -4.83 -8.22 42.35
C SER A 587 -4.00 -7.91 41.10
N ALA A 588 -3.12 -6.92 41.22
CA ALA A 588 -2.09 -6.60 40.23
C ALA A 588 -0.73 -7.20 40.69
N LEU A 589 0.41 -6.66 40.23
CA LEU A 589 1.74 -7.14 40.61
C LEU A 589 2.11 -6.79 42.07
N SER A 590 3.12 -7.47 42.59
CA SER A 590 3.63 -7.23 43.95
C SER A 590 4.15 -5.80 44.12
N GLY A 591 3.54 -5.05 45.04
CA GLY A 591 4.04 -3.75 45.50
C GLY A 591 4.77 -3.81 46.85
N LEU A 592 5.13 -5.01 47.33
CA LEU A 592 5.68 -5.26 48.67
C LEU A 592 7.18 -5.53 48.73
N ASP A 593 7.75 -6.03 47.64
CA ASP A 593 9.19 -6.06 47.37
C ASP A 593 9.46 -5.24 46.10
N THR A 594 10.72 -5.11 45.69
CA THR A 594 11.08 -4.42 44.44
C THR A 594 10.57 -5.23 43.23
N PHE A 595 10.21 -4.53 42.16
CA PHE A 595 9.72 -5.17 40.94
C PHE A 595 10.91 -5.39 40.01
N ASP A 596 11.18 -6.65 39.66
CA ASP A 596 12.30 -7.05 38.81
C ASP A 596 11.76 -7.81 37.59
N TRP A 597 12.38 -7.68 36.42
CA TRP A 597 11.70 -7.96 35.15
C TRP A 597 11.70 -9.41 34.72
N SER A 598 12.61 -10.25 35.26
CA SER A 598 12.54 -11.71 35.23
C SER A 598 11.15 -12.24 35.59
N GLN A 599 10.39 -11.48 36.41
CA GLN A 599 9.03 -11.81 36.81
C GLN A 599 7.99 -11.86 35.68
N VAL A 600 8.35 -11.49 34.43
CA VAL A 600 7.45 -11.39 33.28
C VAL A 600 8.09 -11.99 32.02
N ASP A 601 7.33 -12.81 31.29
CA ASP A 601 7.76 -13.42 30.02
C ASP A 601 6.68 -13.22 28.93
N VAL A 602 7.07 -13.14 27.65
CA VAL A 602 6.24 -12.69 26.53
C VAL A 602 6.52 -13.47 25.23
N ASP A 603 5.65 -14.43 24.92
CA ASP A 603 5.87 -15.41 23.85
C ASP A 603 4.85 -15.26 22.68
N TYR A 604 5.33 -15.22 21.43
CA TYR A 604 4.49 -14.97 20.24
C TYR A 604 4.07 -16.26 19.51
N ASN A 605 2.76 -16.47 19.40
CA ASN A 605 2.15 -17.64 18.82
C ASN A 605 1.64 -17.41 17.38
N ALA A 606 2.54 -17.66 16.43
CA ALA A 606 2.27 -17.55 14.99
C ALA A 606 1.13 -18.47 14.46
N PHE A 607 0.67 -19.47 15.21
CA PHE A 607 -0.37 -20.40 14.75
C PHE A 607 -1.78 -19.81 14.74
N ASN A 608 -2.03 -18.78 15.56
CA ASN A 608 -3.30 -18.05 15.62
C ASN A 608 -3.08 -16.54 15.83
N ASN A 609 -1.88 -16.06 15.51
CA ASN A 609 -1.43 -14.68 15.69
C ASN A 609 -1.79 -14.11 17.08
N THR A 610 -1.45 -14.84 18.15
CA THR A 610 -1.60 -14.33 19.53
C THR A 610 -0.23 -14.07 20.15
N PHE A 611 -0.17 -13.30 21.23
CA PHE A 611 0.97 -13.32 22.15
C PHE A 611 0.48 -13.71 23.54
N THR A 612 1.38 -14.26 24.35
CA THR A 612 1.10 -14.71 25.72
C THR A 612 2.06 -14.04 26.69
N VAL A 613 1.52 -13.29 27.65
CA VAL A 613 2.29 -12.69 28.76
C VAL A 613 2.10 -13.54 30.01
N SER A 614 3.16 -13.97 30.68
CA SER A 614 3.11 -14.62 31.99
C SER A 614 3.63 -13.69 33.09
N TRP A 615 3.22 -13.90 34.35
CA TRP A 615 3.76 -13.12 35.49
C TRP A 615 3.55 -13.77 36.87
N VAL A 616 4.19 -13.22 37.91
CA VAL A 616 4.00 -13.58 39.33
C VAL A 616 3.15 -12.55 40.10
N GLY A 617 2.22 -13.00 40.96
CA GLY A 617 1.29 -12.15 41.73
C GLY A 617 1.68 -11.87 43.19
N VAL A 618 0.99 -10.92 43.83
CA VAL A 618 1.24 -10.44 45.22
C VAL A 618 1.17 -11.54 46.30
N ASP A 619 1.79 -11.25 47.45
CA ASP A 619 1.70 -11.99 48.72
C ASP A 619 2.26 -13.42 48.65
N ASP A 620 3.54 -13.54 48.26
CA ASP A 620 4.53 -14.54 48.73
C ASP A 620 4.09 -16.02 48.69
N GLY A 621 3.15 -16.34 47.78
CA GLY A 621 2.17 -17.34 48.18
C GLY A 621 1.25 -18.02 47.17
N SER A 622 1.02 -17.56 45.92
CA SER A 622 0.53 -18.48 44.84
C SER A 622 0.18 -17.96 43.44
N ASN A 623 -0.19 -16.70 43.24
CA ASN A 623 -1.05 -16.35 42.09
C ASN A 623 -0.28 -15.98 40.80
N SER A 624 0.47 -16.93 40.24
CA SER A 624 1.05 -16.79 38.89
C SER A 624 -0.03 -16.70 37.81
N GLY A 625 0.08 -15.65 37.00
CA GLY A 625 -0.87 -15.28 35.96
C GLY A 625 -0.35 -15.61 34.56
N VAL A 626 -1.29 -15.75 33.64
CA VAL A 626 -1.06 -15.70 32.20
C VAL A 626 -2.16 -14.87 31.55
N TYR A 627 -1.82 -14.09 30.55
CA TYR A 627 -2.71 -13.42 29.62
C TYR A 627 -2.35 -13.89 28.23
N THR A 628 -3.18 -14.73 27.62
CA THR A 628 -3.12 -14.96 26.17
C THR A 628 -4.00 -13.91 25.51
N SER A 629 -3.45 -13.20 24.52
CA SER A 629 -4.19 -12.21 23.74
C SER A 629 -5.34 -12.87 22.98
N GLY A 630 -6.33 -12.07 22.60
CA GLY A 630 -7.16 -12.44 21.45
C GLY A 630 -6.30 -12.57 20.19
N PRO A 631 -6.73 -13.31 19.15
CA PRO A 631 -6.09 -13.25 17.85
C PRO A 631 -5.93 -11.79 17.41
N ILE A 632 -4.69 -11.41 17.21
CA ILE A 632 -4.31 -10.21 16.48
C ILE A 632 -4.72 -10.55 15.04
N ALA A 633 -5.61 -9.79 14.42
CA ALA A 633 -6.05 -10.09 13.07
C ALA A 633 -4.91 -9.90 12.04
N GLY A 634 -5.06 -10.44 10.84
CA GLY A 634 -4.04 -10.36 9.77
C GLY A 634 -3.33 -11.66 9.36
N VAL A 635 -3.97 -12.84 9.51
CA VAL A 635 -3.61 -14.07 8.76
C VAL A 635 -4.86 -14.91 8.46
N THR A 636 -5.48 -14.70 7.30
CA THR A 636 -6.64 -15.50 6.84
C THR A 636 -6.24 -16.62 5.87
N GLN A 637 -7.02 -17.72 5.89
CA GLN A 637 -7.09 -18.72 4.82
C GLN A 637 -8.56 -19.09 4.63
N GLY A 638 -9.20 -18.41 3.67
CA GLY A 638 -10.64 -18.46 3.41
C GLY A 638 -11.15 -19.75 2.74
N GLN A 639 -12.46 -19.81 2.53
CA GLN A 639 -13.21 -20.81 1.75
C GLN A 639 -14.68 -20.42 1.46
N ASN A 640 -15.20 -19.35 2.06
CA ASN A 640 -16.60 -18.89 1.96
C ASN A 640 -16.75 -17.48 1.36
N ASP A 641 -15.62 -16.77 1.32
CA ASP A 641 -15.27 -15.42 0.88
C ASP A 641 -16.22 -14.93 -0.23
N GLY A 642 -16.75 -13.72 -0.03
CA GLY A 642 -18.13 -13.38 -0.37
C GLY A 642 -18.38 -12.79 -1.77
N ALA A 643 -19.40 -11.94 -1.80
CA ALA A 643 -19.80 -11.10 -2.92
C ALA A 643 -20.79 -10.08 -2.34
N ASP A 644 -20.24 -9.19 -1.52
CA ASP A 644 -20.95 -8.44 -0.50
C ASP A 644 -21.52 -7.12 -1.02
N SER A 645 -22.43 -6.54 -0.25
CA SER A 645 -23.01 -5.22 -0.55
C SER A 645 -22.95 -4.37 0.71
N LEU A 646 -22.00 -3.45 0.77
CA LEU A 646 -21.61 -2.69 1.95
C LEU A 646 -21.90 -1.20 1.73
N SER A 647 -22.70 -0.59 2.60
CA SER A 647 -23.10 0.81 2.55
C SER A 647 -22.75 1.50 3.87
N GLY A 648 -21.96 2.59 3.83
CA GLY A 648 -21.68 3.45 4.99
C GLY A 648 -22.91 4.27 5.36
N GLY A 649 -23.11 5.40 4.68
CA GLY A 649 -24.36 6.17 4.71
C GLY A 649 -24.18 7.67 4.94
N ASP A 650 -24.89 8.22 5.93
CA ASP A 650 -24.77 9.62 6.38
C ASP A 650 -23.61 9.70 7.42
N GLY A 651 -22.34 9.66 7.00
CA GLY A 651 -21.23 9.46 7.93
C GLY A 651 -19.85 10.05 7.59
N ALA A 652 -18.81 9.29 7.93
CA ALA A 652 -17.42 9.41 7.46
C ALA A 652 -16.76 8.08 7.85
N ASP A 653 -16.95 7.10 6.98
CA ASP A 653 -17.04 5.68 7.36
C ASP A 653 -15.87 4.86 6.81
N ASP A 654 -15.48 3.79 7.52
CA ASP A 654 -14.39 2.89 7.15
C ASP A 654 -14.97 1.54 6.68
N ILE A 655 -14.88 1.24 5.38
CA ILE A 655 -15.51 0.06 4.74
C ILE A 655 -14.44 -0.85 4.10
N TYR A 656 -14.48 -2.13 4.45
CA TYR A 656 -13.55 -3.17 3.99
C TYR A 656 -14.32 -4.39 3.44
N GLY A 657 -14.25 -4.67 2.14
CA GLY A 657 -14.83 -5.89 1.55
C GLY A 657 -14.10 -7.15 2.04
N GLN A 658 -12.79 -7.17 1.78
CA GLN A 658 -11.81 -8.24 1.95
C GLN A 658 -11.74 -9.19 0.75
N GLY A 659 -12.21 -10.43 0.87
CA GLY A 659 -12.15 -11.41 -0.22
C GLY A 659 -13.52 -11.63 -0.83
N GLY A 660 -13.69 -11.30 -2.10
CA GLY A 660 -15.01 -11.46 -2.73
C GLY A 660 -15.11 -11.01 -4.20
N GLY A 661 -15.96 -10.02 -4.41
CA GLY A 661 -16.37 -9.45 -5.69
C GLY A 661 -17.51 -8.48 -5.42
N ASP A 662 -17.18 -7.44 -4.67
CA ASP A 662 -18.05 -6.76 -3.72
C ASP A 662 -18.57 -5.43 -4.25
N ILE A 663 -19.58 -4.88 -3.59
CA ILE A 663 -20.21 -3.60 -3.93
C ILE A 663 -20.12 -2.67 -2.72
N LEU A 664 -19.23 -1.68 -2.78
CA LEU A 664 -18.98 -0.72 -1.69
C LEU A 664 -19.55 0.66 -2.07
N GLU A 665 -20.36 1.25 -1.19
CA GLU A 665 -20.90 2.61 -1.31
C GLU A 665 -20.65 3.38 0.00
N GLY A 666 -19.73 4.36 -0.02
CA GLY A 666 -19.39 5.17 1.17
C GLY A 666 -20.56 6.04 1.63
N GLY A 667 -21.09 6.82 0.69
CA GLY A 667 -22.27 7.66 0.90
C GLY A 667 -21.91 9.15 0.96
N ALA A 668 -22.17 9.78 2.10
CA ALA A 668 -22.17 11.23 2.26
C ALA A 668 -21.16 11.73 3.32
N GLY A 669 -19.92 11.21 3.28
CA GLY A 669 -18.89 11.49 4.27
C GLY A 669 -17.55 11.95 3.71
N ASN A 670 -16.47 11.54 4.38
CA ASN A 670 -15.12 11.54 3.82
C ASN A 670 -14.60 10.14 4.11
N ASP A 671 -14.90 9.23 3.22
CA ASP A 671 -14.99 7.81 3.54
C ASP A 671 -13.69 7.06 3.17
N MET A 672 -13.42 5.95 3.84
CA MET A 672 -12.37 4.98 3.48
C MET A 672 -13.06 3.74 2.92
N LEU A 673 -12.65 3.32 1.72
CA LEU A 673 -13.20 2.16 1.03
C LEU A 673 -12.03 1.31 0.55
N ASP A 674 -12.04 0.03 0.91
CA ASP A 674 -11.00 -0.95 0.59
C ASP A 674 -11.69 -2.23 0.11
N GLY A 675 -11.61 -2.53 -1.19
CA GLY A 675 -12.22 -3.72 -1.78
C GLY A 675 -11.56 -4.99 -1.23
N GLY A 676 -10.26 -5.14 -1.49
CA GLY A 676 -9.37 -6.13 -0.89
C GLY A 676 -8.75 -7.07 -1.93
N THR A 677 -9.49 -8.09 -2.36
CA THR A 677 -9.12 -9.02 -3.45
C THR A 677 -10.38 -9.53 -4.16
N GLY A 678 -10.50 -9.29 -5.46
CA GLY A 678 -11.73 -9.59 -6.21
C GLY A 678 -11.93 -8.68 -7.42
N ASP A 679 -12.96 -8.95 -8.24
CA ASP A 679 -13.43 -7.98 -9.25
C ASP A 679 -14.44 -7.02 -8.55
N ASP A 680 -13.96 -6.04 -7.77
CA ASP A 680 -14.82 -5.22 -6.90
C ASP A 680 -15.43 -3.99 -7.62
N THR A 681 -16.52 -3.46 -7.07
CA THR A 681 -17.28 -2.34 -7.62
C THR A 681 -17.55 -1.27 -6.57
N ILE A 682 -16.80 -0.16 -6.66
CA ILE A 682 -16.94 1.00 -5.79
C ILE A 682 -17.93 1.98 -6.43
N VAL A 683 -19.09 2.14 -5.81
CA VAL A 683 -20.19 2.99 -6.28
C VAL A 683 -20.09 4.38 -5.66
N MET A 684 -20.06 5.43 -6.49
CA MET A 684 -20.16 6.81 -6.01
C MET A 684 -21.57 7.38 -6.25
N GLY A 685 -22.21 7.84 -5.17
CA GLY A 685 -23.50 8.53 -5.18
C GLY A 685 -23.39 10.06 -5.02
N ASP A 686 -24.50 10.77 -5.25
CA ASP A 686 -24.63 12.21 -4.95
C ASP A 686 -24.25 12.52 -3.48
N GLY A 687 -23.17 13.26 -3.24
CA GLY A 687 -22.78 13.75 -1.91
C GLY A 687 -21.44 13.28 -1.34
N TYR A 688 -20.74 12.37 -2.03
CA TYR A 688 -19.34 12.00 -1.75
C TYR A 688 -18.43 13.24 -1.61
N ALA A 689 -17.40 13.23 -0.73
CA ALA A 689 -16.66 14.46 -0.41
C ALA A 689 -15.12 14.41 -0.53
N ASN A 690 -14.39 13.63 0.28
CA ASN A 690 -12.91 13.64 0.26
C ASN A 690 -12.32 12.23 0.46
N ASP A 691 -12.88 11.30 -0.28
CA ASP A 691 -12.87 9.88 0.04
C ASP A 691 -11.55 9.23 -0.40
N TYR A 692 -11.23 8.09 0.18
CA TYR A 692 -10.02 7.33 -0.10
C TYR A 692 -10.43 5.91 -0.49
N ILE A 693 -10.14 5.56 -1.73
CA ILE A 693 -10.52 4.28 -2.35
C ILE A 693 -9.26 3.44 -2.57
N ILE A 694 -9.36 2.17 -2.24
CA ILE A 694 -8.50 1.08 -2.68
C ILE A 694 -9.46 0.07 -3.34
N GLY A 695 -9.13 -0.43 -4.53
CA GLY A 695 -9.75 -1.64 -5.06
C GLY A 695 -9.16 -2.84 -4.33
N GLY A 696 -8.29 -3.58 -4.99
CA GLY A 696 -7.55 -4.69 -4.43
C GLY A 696 -6.35 -5.08 -5.30
N GLU A 697 -5.72 -6.22 -4.98
CA GLU A 697 -4.78 -6.94 -5.85
C GLU A 697 -4.77 -8.42 -5.40
N ASP A 698 -5.20 -9.36 -6.25
CA ASP A 698 -5.09 -10.79 -5.95
C ASP A 698 -3.63 -11.27 -5.97
N ASP A 699 -3.42 -12.46 -5.39
CA ASP A 699 -2.12 -13.17 -5.31
C ASP A 699 -1.51 -13.50 -6.71
N ALA A 700 -2.17 -13.09 -7.81
CA ALA A 700 -1.74 -13.23 -9.19
C ALA A 700 -1.68 -11.89 -10.00
N GLY A 701 -2.22 -10.78 -9.49
CA GLY A 701 -2.42 -9.51 -10.19
C GLY A 701 -3.30 -9.68 -11.43
N THR A 702 -4.53 -10.16 -11.25
CA THR A 702 -5.44 -10.51 -12.37
C THR A 702 -6.91 -10.09 -12.26
N ASP A 703 -7.28 -9.45 -11.16
CA ASP A 703 -8.56 -8.77 -10.91
C ASP A 703 -8.78 -7.58 -11.86
N ARG A 704 -10.00 -7.00 -11.82
CA ARG A 704 -10.30 -5.66 -12.37
C ARG A 704 -11.32 -4.92 -11.53
N ASP A 705 -10.87 -3.91 -10.81
CA ASP A 705 -11.73 -3.08 -9.99
C ASP A 705 -12.36 -1.93 -10.77
N LEU A 706 -13.60 -1.63 -10.39
CA LEU A 706 -14.47 -0.68 -11.07
C LEU A 706 -14.87 0.46 -10.13
N ILE A 707 -14.54 1.70 -10.50
CA ILE A 707 -15.27 2.88 -9.98
C ILE A 707 -16.48 3.14 -10.89
N ASP A 708 -17.69 3.02 -10.32
CA ASP A 708 -18.96 3.36 -10.99
C ASP A 708 -19.50 4.69 -10.44
N ALA A 709 -19.28 5.76 -11.20
CA ALA A 709 -19.79 7.10 -10.92
C ALA A 709 -21.15 7.39 -11.59
N SER A 710 -21.81 6.41 -12.22
CA SER A 710 -23.08 6.63 -12.94
C SER A 710 -24.27 7.01 -12.04
N SER A 711 -24.10 6.88 -10.72
CA SER A 711 -25.07 7.33 -9.72
C SER A 711 -24.84 8.78 -9.24
N VAL A 712 -23.79 9.47 -9.71
CA VAL A 712 -23.63 10.93 -9.56
C VAL A 712 -24.45 11.64 -10.64
N THR A 713 -25.28 12.59 -10.23
CA THR A 713 -26.31 13.23 -11.09
C THR A 713 -26.27 14.76 -11.12
N THR A 714 -25.29 15.35 -10.46
CA THR A 714 -25.22 16.78 -10.11
C THR A 714 -24.34 17.58 -11.06
N ASP A 715 -23.08 17.20 -11.20
CA ASP A 715 -22.07 17.75 -12.11
C ASP A 715 -21.10 16.62 -12.55
N GLY A 716 -20.44 16.80 -13.70
CA GLY A 716 -19.51 15.82 -14.27
C GLY A 716 -18.16 15.69 -13.53
N VAL A 717 -17.40 14.66 -13.88
CA VAL A 717 -16.16 14.23 -13.19
C VAL A 717 -14.88 14.38 -14.03
N ASP A 718 -13.86 14.99 -13.41
CA ASP A 718 -12.46 14.99 -13.84
C ASP A 718 -11.73 13.82 -13.16
N VAL A 719 -11.39 12.77 -13.93
CA VAL A 719 -10.53 11.64 -13.53
C VAL A 719 -9.11 11.86 -14.04
N VAL A 720 -8.12 11.82 -13.14
CA VAL A 720 -6.69 12.02 -13.48
C VAL A 720 -5.83 10.94 -12.86
N LEU A 721 -5.16 10.13 -13.70
CA LEU A 721 -4.18 9.17 -13.22
C LEU A 721 -2.84 9.84 -12.93
N SER A 722 -2.27 9.50 -11.77
CA SER A 722 -0.99 9.98 -11.24
C SER A 722 0.15 8.96 -11.40
N GLY A 723 -0.21 7.69 -11.56
CA GLY A 723 0.62 6.55 -11.96
C GLY A 723 -0.28 5.47 -12.57
N SER A 724 0.24 4.26 -12.74
CA SER A 724 -0.60 3.08 -13.02
C SER A 724 -1.57 2.85 -11.86
N GLU A 725 -2.80 2.43 -12.19
CA GLU A 725 -3.90 2.12 -11.25
C GLU A 725 -4.31 3.23 -10.24
N ARG A 726 -3.67 4.42 -10.27
CA ARG A 726 -3.66 5.33 -9.12
C ARG A 726 -3.88 6.78 -9.49
N GLY A 727 -4.93 7.40 -8.95
CA GLY A 727 -5.36 8.73 -9.36
C GLY A 727 -6.30 9.44 -8.40
N SER A 728 -7.09 10.33 -8.96
CA SER A 728 -8.17 11.03 -8.27
C SER A 728 -9.32 11.31 -9.22
N ILE A 729 -10.55 11.23 -8.71
CA ILE A 729 -11.79 11.61 -9.37
C ILE A 729 -12.36 12.83 -8.64
N SER A 730 -12.83 13.85 -9.37
CA SER A 730 -13.27 15.11 -8.75
C SER A 730 -14.36 15.84 -9.53
N SER A 731 -15.27 16.51 -8.82
CA SER A 731 -16.37 17.32 -9.34
C SER A 731 -16.46 18.68 -8.61
N ASP A 732 -17.52 19.46 -8.84
CA ASP A 732 -17.81 20.67 -8.06
C ASP A 732 -18.45 20.33 -6.67
N GLU A 733 -18.77 19.05 -6.40
CA GLU A 733 -19.29 18.57 -5.09
C GLU A 733 -18.20 17.94 -4.20
N GLY A 734 -17.36 17.04 -4.73
CA GLY A 734 -16.38 16.26 -3.97
C GLY A 734 -15.15 15.83 -4.77
N SER A 735 -14.18 15.19 -4.11
CA SER A 735 -13.00 14.60 -4.76
C SER A 735 -12.43 13.41 -4.00
N ALA A 736 -12.60 12.21 -4.54
CA ALA A 736 -11.99 10.99 -4.01
C ALA A 736 -10.60 10.75 -4.63
N LYS A 737 -9.73 10.07 -3.89
CA LYS A 737 -8.48 9.48 -4.40
C LYS A 737 -8.66 7.99 -4.54
N PHE A 738 -7.94 7.39 -5.48
CA PHE A 738 -7.92 5.94 -5.62
C PHE A 738 -6.52 5.40 -5.88
N SER A 739 -6.34 4.14 -5.47
CA SER A 739 -5.20 3.27 -5.75
C SER A 739 -5.75 1.90 -6.12
N GLU A 740 -5.04 1.19 -7.00
CA GLU A 740 -5.34 -0.17 -7.41
C GLU A 740 -6.79 -0.25 -7.99
N ILE A 741 -7.00 0.47 -9.12
CA ILE A 741 -8.26 0.53 -9.92
C ILE A 741 -7.93 0.61 -11.44
N GLU A 742 -8.53 -0.27 -12.26
CA GLU A 742 -8.30 -0.32 -13.71
C GLU A 742 -9.48 0.22 -14.54
N ASP A 743 -10.72 -0.03 -14.11
CA ASP A 743 -11.94 0.19 -14.89
C ASP A 743 -12.80 1.33 -14.31
N PHE A 744 -13.44 2.09 -15.21
CA PHE A 744 -14.20 3.29 -14.87
C PHE A 744 -15.51 3.36 -15.68
N ILE A 745 -16.62 3.57 -14.98
CA ILE A 745 -17.86 4.08 -15.56
C ILE A 745 -18.04 5.50 -15.02
N LEU A 746 -18.15 6.47 -15.92
CA LEU A 746 -18.31 7.88 -15.57
C LEU A 746 -19.81 8.23 -15.46
N THR A 747 -20.17 9.51 -15.54
CA THR A 747 -21.53 9.99 -15.28
C THR A 747 -22.41 9.99 -16.54
N GLU A 748 -23.61 10.58 -16.47
CA GLU A 748 -24.35 11.04 -17.67
C GLU A 748 -24.26 12.58 -17.81
N GLN A 749 -23.06 13.12 -17.59
CA GLN A 749 -22.69 14.53 -17.75
C GLN A 749 -21.33 14.63 -18.50
N ALA A 750 -20.86 15.85 -18.77
CA ALA A 750 -19.66 16.06 -19.60
C ALA A 750 -18.36 15.87 -18.80
N ASP A 751 -17.65 14.78 -19.09
CA ASP A 751 -16.59 14.21 -18.25
C ASP A 751 -15.19 14.21 -18.91
N SER A 752 -14.15 13.95 -18.11
CA SER A 752 -12.76 13.93 -18.58
C SER A 752 -11.93 12.86 -17.91
N PHE A 753 -11.31 11.97 -18.71
CA PHE A 753 -10.38 10.94 -18.24
C PHE A 753 -8.96 11.22 -18.77
N GLN A 754 -7.97 11.24 -17.87
CA GLN A 754 -6.58 11.61 -18.15
C GLN A 754 -5.59 10.54 -17.65
N GLY A 755 -5.53 9.40 -18.32
CA GLY A 755 -4.66 8.27 -17.95
C GLY A 755 -3.19 8.40 -18.35
N THR A 756 -2.75 9.55 -18.87
CA THR A 756 -1.42 9.80 -19.46
C THR A 756 -0.17 9.52 -18.59
N ASN A 757 -0.33 9.20 -17.30
CA ASN A 757 0.76 8.80 -16.39
C ASN A 757 0.74 7.31 -16.00
N SER A 758 -0.24 6.53 -16.47
CA SER A 758 -0.32 5.08 -16.30
C SER A 758 0.73 4.34 -17.15
N SER A 759 0.88 3.04 -16.90
CA SER A 759 1.57 2.09 -17.78
C SER A 759 0.78 0.81 -18.06
N THR A 760 -0.52 0.82 -17.77
CA THR A 760 -1.43 -0.33 -17.80
C THR A 760 -2.70 0.00 -18.58
N GLY A 761 -3.49 -1.02 -18.93
CA GLY A 761 -4.62 -0.89 -19.86
C GLY A 761 -5.95 -0.70 -19.12
N HIS A 762 -6.59 0.45 -19.34
CA HIS A 762 -7.83 0.85 -18.69
C HIS A 762 -9.05 0.57 -19.57
N ARG A 763 -10.21 0.39 -18.94
CA ARG A 763 -11.50 0.48 -19.63
C ARG A 763 -12.28 1.66 -19.08
N VAL A 764 -12.76 2.52 -19.98
CA VAL A 764 -13.50 3.72 -19.60
C VAL A 764 -14.77 3.80 -20.44
N ASP A 765 -15.91 4.00 -19.78
CA ASP A 765 -17.20 4.34 -20.39
C ASP A 765 -17.59 5.75 -19.95
N GLY A 766 -17.60 6.71 -20.88
CA GLY A 766 -17.94 8.11 -20.63
C GLY A 766 -19.44 8.36 -20.42
N GLY A 767 -20.29 7.41 -20.84
CA GLY A 767 -21.73 7.49 -20.62
C GLY A 767 -22.43 8.44 -21.60
N ALA A 768 -22.57 9.72 -21.24
CA ALA A 768 -23.28 10.71 -22.05
C ALA A 768 -22.90 12.18 -21.74
N GLY A 769 -22.11 12.81 -22.60
CA GLY A 769 -21.69 14.20 -22.45
C GLY A 769 -21.09 14.86 -23.71
N GLU A 770 -20.04 15.64 -23.52
CA GLU A 770 -19.15 16.09 -24.62
C GLU A 770 -17.73 15.77 -24.15
N ASP A 771 -17.43 14.47 -24.11
CA ASP A 771 -16.47 13.90 -23.17
C ASP A 771 -15.04 13.93 -23.70
N THR A 772 -14.05 13.92 -22.80
CA THR A 772 -12.63 13.96 -23.18
C THR A 772 -11.86 12.79 -22.57
N LEU A 773 -11.71 11.72 -23.34
CA LEU A 773 -11.08 10.48 -22.89
C LEU A 773 -9.68 10.33 -23.50
N ILE A 774 -8.66 10.30 -22.63
CA ILE A 774 -7.26 10.11 -23.01
C ILE A 774 -6.69 8.94 -22.20
N GLY A 775 -6.53 7.78 -22.85
CA GLY A 775 -6.10 6.53 -22.22
C GLY A 775 -4.68 6.59 -21.67
N GLY A 776 -3.69 6.81 -22.54
CA GLY A 776 -2.29 6.96 -22.15
C GLY A 776 -1.41 5.77 -22.54
N PRO A 777 -0.34 5.47 -21.78
CA PRO A 777 0.55 4.34 -22.05
C PRO A 777 -0.04 2.98 -21.65
N GLY A 778 -1.19 2.62 -22.22
CA GLY A 778 -1.93 1.39 -21.96
C GLY A 778 -2.30 0.63 -23.24
N ASN A 779 -3.02 -0.48 -23.08
CA ASN A 779 -3.81 -1.08 -24.16
C ASN A 779 -5.29 -0.81 -23.82
N ASP A 780 -5.74 0.41 -24.09
CA ASP A 780 -6.96 0.96 -23.50
C ASP A 780 -8.22 0.60 -24.29
N THR A 781 -9.36 0.53 -23.61
CA THR A 781 -10.69 0.39 -24.23
C THR A 781 -11.57 1.56 -23.81
N LEU A 782 -11.65 2.56 -24.68
CA LEU A 782 -12.36 3.81 -24.40
C LEU A 782 -13.68 3.86 -25.19
N HIS A 783 -14.77 4.13 -24.49
CA HIS A 783 -16.09 4.41 -25.03
C HIS A 783 -16.44 5.86 -24.66
N GLY A 784 -16.70 6.72 -25.66
CA GLY A 784 -17.27 8.06 -25.44
C GLY A 784 -18.70 7.91 -24.92
N GLY A 785 -19.67 7.84 -25.82
CA GLY A 785 -21.00 7.32 -25.51
C GLY A 785 -22.11 7.96 -26.32
N SER A 786 -22.56 9.13 -25.91
CA SER A 786 -23.67 9.90 -26.50
C SER A 786 -23.43 11.40 -26.41
N ASP A 787 -23.86 12.13 -27.45
CA ASP A 787 -23.43 13.51 -27.76
C ASP A 787 -21.96 13.54 -28.25
N ASN A 788 -21.14 14.60 -28.13
CA ASN A 788 -19.98 14.81 -29.03
C ASN A 788 -18.59 14.66 -28.36
N ASP A 789 -17.91 13.54 -28.59
CA ASP A 789 -16.76 13.16 -27.77
C ASP A 789 -15.39 13.41 -28.40
N THR A 790 -14.35 13.48 -27.57
CA THR A 790 -12.94 13.61 -27.97
C THR A 790 -12.11 12.48 -27.39
N LEU A 791 -11.73 11.52 -28.24
CA LEU A 791 -10.99 10.33 -27.86
C LEU A 791 -9.54 10.37 -28.34
N SER A 792 -8.64 9.90 -27.49
CA SER A 792 -7.27 9.52 -27.80
C SER A 792 -6.96 8.26 -27.00
N GLY A 793 -6.40 7.22 -27.63
CA GLY A 793 -5.87 6.06 -26.90
C GLY A 793 -4.60 6.49 -26.16
N GLY A 794 -3.44 6.08 -26.63
CA GLY A 794 -2.21 6.79 -26.30
C GLY A 794 -0.94 6.13 -26.81
N ALA A 795 -0.56 5.00 -26.21
CA ALA A 795 0.65 4.26 -26.58
C ALA A 795 0.52 2.76 -26.27
N GLY A 796 -0.22 2.04 -27.13
CA GLY A 796 -0.38 0.58 -27.13
C GLY A 796 -1.26 0.09 -28.29
N ASP A 797 -1.97 -1.02 -28.10
CA ASP A 797 -2.91 -1.55 -29.11
C ASP A 797 -4.36 -1.27 -28.67
N ASP A 798 -4.76 0.00 -28.76
CA ASP A 798 -6.00 0.54 -28.17
C ASP A 798 -7.30 0.18 -28.95
N VAL A 799 -8.46 0.30 -28.30
CA VAL A 799 -9.78 0.14 -28.91
C VAL A 799 -10.67 1.33 -28.55
N LEU A 800 -11.05 2.12 -29.56
CA LEU A 800 -11.80 3.37 -29.38
C LEU A 800 -13.20 3.25 -29.99
N TYR A 801 -14.23 3.60 -29.21
CA TYR A 801 -15.63 3.71 -29.64
C TYR A 801 -16.10 5.15 -29.45
N GLY A 802 -16.54 5.81 -30.52
CA GLY A 802 -17.17 7.14 -30.39
C GLY A 802 -18.57 7.04 -29.80
N GLY A 803 -19.35 6.07 -30.27
CA GLY A 803 -20.74 5.89 -29.85
C GLY A 803 -21.73 6.60 -30.77
N ALA A 804 -22.32 7.71 -30.31
CA ALA A 804 -23.46 8.37 -30.96
C ALA A 804 -23.33 9.90 -31.01
N GLY A 805 -22.31 10.39 -31.73
CA GLY A 805 -21.97 11.81 -31.85
C GLY A 805 -21.48 12.27 -33.22
N ASP A 806 -20.60 13.27 -33.20
CA ASP A 806 -19.83 13.77 -34.35
C ASP A 806 -18.35 13.90 -33.92
N ASP A 807 -17.74 12.74 -33.64
CA ASP A 807 -16.66 12.60 -32.64
C ASP A 807 -15.25 12.91 -33.16
N VAL A 808 -14.33 13.25 -32.25
CA VAL A 808 -12.96 13.70 -32.59
C VAL A 808 -11.92 12.70 -32.10
N PHE A 809 -11.35 11.93 -33.02
CA PHE A 809 -10.28 10.98 -32.72
C PHE A 809 -8.90 11.60 -32.96
N THR A 810 -7.99 11.39 -32.01
CA THR A 810 -6.58 11.83 -32.07
C THR A 810 -5.64 10.62 -32.22
N TYR A 811 -4.54 10.82 -32.97
CA TYR A 811 -3.47 9.85 -33.17
C TYR A 811 -2.15 10.56 -33.46
N ALA A 812 -1.05 10.06 -32.89
CA ALA A 812 0.33 10.48 -33.06
C ALA A 812 1.24 9.27 -33.40
N PRO A 813 2.55 9.46 -33.68
CA PRO A 813 3.46 8.36 -34.03
C PRO A 813 4.16 7.81 -32.78
N GLY A 814 4.25 6.48 -32.67
CA GLY A 814 4.57 5.78 -31.44
C GLY A 814 3.34 5.34 -30.63
N ASP A 815 2.13 5.70 -31.06
CA ASP A 815 0.87 5.40 -30.36
C ASP A 815 0.46 3.92 -30.48
N GLY A 816 0.94 3.19 -31.50
CA GLY A 816 0.74 1.74 -31.66
C GLY A 816 -0.32 1.36 -32.70
N MET A 817 -1.05 0.24 -32.50
CA MET A 817 -2.01 -0.33 -33.47
C MET A 817 -3.47 -0.23 -33.04
N ASP A 818 -3.97 0.99 -32.92
CA ASP A 818 -5.31 1.29 -32.44
C ASP A 818 -6.42 0.85 -33.41
N SER A 819 -7.57 0.47 -32.84
CA SER A 819 -8.78 0.04 -33.51
C SER A 819 -9.94 1.01 -33.22
N ILE A 820 -10.21 1.95 -34.14
CA ILE A 820 -11.43 2.76 -34.09
C ILE A 820 -12.61 1.90 -34.58
N ALA A 821 -13.58 1.70 -33.69
CA ALA A 821 -14.45 0.54 -33.70
C ALA A 821 -15.83 0.76 -34.36
N ASP A 822 -16.20 2.03 -34.62
CA ASP A 822 -17.51 2.48 -35.09
C ASP A 822 -17.49 3.77 -35.95
N PHE A 823 -16.32 4.26 -36.37
CA PHE A 823 -16.15 5.52 -37.13
C PHE A 823 -17.19 5.75 -38.26
N ASN A 824 -17.90 6.87 -38.19
CA ASN A 824 -19.08 7.31 -38.94
C ASN A 824 -20.38 6.51 -38.63
N VAL A 825 -20.68 6.27 -37.35
CA VAL A 825 -21.95 5.71 -36.88
C VAL A 825 -22.83 6.81 -36.27
N ASP A 826 -24.13 6.77 -36.61
CA ASP A 826 -25.23 7.60 -36.10
C ASP A 826 -25.07 9.16 -36.06
N ASN A 827 -24.03 9.69 -36.71
CA ASN A 827 -23.75 11.11 -36.99
C ASN A 827 -24.94 12.02 -37.32
N SER A 828 -24.78 13.32 -37.01
CA SER A 828 -25.81 14.32 -37.30
C SER A 828 -25.90 14.72 -38.79
N GLY A 829 -24.84 14.50 -39.58
CA GLY A 829 -24.69 15.01 -40.95
C GLY A 829 -24.64 13.96 -42.07
N THR A 830 -24.00 14.34 -43.19
CA THR A 830 -23.79 13.44 -44.34
C THR A 830 -22.49 13.74 -45.10
N LEU A 831 -21.56 12.78 -45.09
CA LEU A 831 -20.29 12.82 -45.84
C LEU A 831 -20.42 13.34 -47.29
N ASN A 832 -19.50 14.25 -47.67
CA ASN A 832 -19.40 14.95 -48.96
C ASN A 832 -20.39 16.13 -49.17
N ASP A 833 -21.03 16.64 -48.11
CA ASP A 833 -21.87 17.85 -48.19
C ASP A 833 -21.08 19.17 -48.10
N ASN A 834 -19.80 19.12 -47.73
CA ASN A 834 -18.84 20.22 -47.52
C ASN A 834 -18.99 20.95 -46.18
N ASP A 835 -19.70 20.37 -45.21
CA ASP A 835 -19.56 20.68 -43.79
C ASP A 835 -18.61 19.67 -43.12
N ASN A 836 -17.99 20.05 -41.99
CA ASN A 836 -16.98 19.22 -41.30
C ASN A 836 -17.11 19.25 -39.77
N THR A 837 -18.27 19.67 -39.26
CA THR A 837 -18.62 19.67 -37.82
C THR A 837 -19.96 18.96 -37.61
N ASN A 838 -20.15 17.86 -38.36
CA ASN A 838 -21.37 17.06 -38.44
C ASN A 838 -21.10 15.60 -38.92
N ASN A 839 -19.85 15.14 -38.75
CA ASN A 839 -19.43 13.75 -38.92
C ASN A 839 -18.11 13.59 -38.15
N ASP A 840 -17.77 12.38 -37.72
CA ASP A 840 -16.51 12.08 -37.03
C ASP A 840 -15.27 12.57 -37.79
N PHE A 841 -14.24 12.93 -37.03
CA PHE A 841 -13.05 13.59 -37.55
C PHE A 841 -11.74 12.99 -37.00
N ILE A 842 -10.78 12.73 -37.90
CA ILE A 842 -9.40 12.39 -37.53
C ILE A 842 -8.35 13.06 -38.43
N ASN A 843 -7.33 13.66 -37.83
CA ASN A 843 -6.39 14.55 -38.54
C ASN A 843 -5.28 13.80 -39.29
N LEU A 844 -5.61 12.99 -40.30
CA LEU A 844 -4.64 12.17 -41.06
C LEU A 844 -3.71 12.96 -42.03
N ARG A 845 -3.62 14.28 -41.87
CA ARG A 845 -2.78 15.20 -42.68
C ARG A 845 -1.26 15.01 -42.54
N PRO A 846 -0.69 14.60 -41.38
CA PRO A 846 0.75 14.34 -41.28
C PRO A 846 1.17 13.14 -42.12
N TYR A 847 0.32 12.11 -42.17
CA TYR A 847 0.58 10.79 -42.74
C TYR A 847 0.34 10.71 -44.26
N TYR A 848 -0.70 11.39 -44.78
CA TYR A 848 -1.04 11.33 -46.21
C TYR A 848 -1.05 12.71 -46.90
N ASN A 849 -0.54 12.79 -48.13
CA ASN A 849 -0.63 14.03 -48.93
C ASN A 849 -1.98 14.13 -49.66
N THR A 850 -2.63 13.00 -49.94
CA THR A 850 -3.92 12.97 -50.64
C THR A 850 -4.74 11.71 -50.35
N LEU A 851 -6.07 11.84 -50.31
CA LEU A 851 -7.03 10.74 -50.13
C LEU A 851 -6.77 9.48 -50.98
N PHE A 852 -6.27 9.61 -52.22
CA PHE A 852 -5.98 8.44 -53.06
C PHE A 852 -4.84 7.53 -52.55
N GLU A 853 -4.02 8.05 -51.64
CA GLU A 853 -2.93 7.33 -50.94
C GLU A 853 -3.54 6.53 -49.78
N LEU A 854 -4.22 7.22 -48.85
CA LEU A 854 -5.01 6.65 -47.74
C LEU A 854 -5.99 5.56 -48.20
N TRP A 855 -6.83 5.84 -49.20
CA TRP A 855 -7.77 4.90 -49.80
C TRP A 855 -7.11 3.64 -50.36
N ALA A 856 -5.85 3.71 -50.75
CA ALA A 856 -5.11 2.58 -51.30
C ALA A 856 -4.37 1.79 -50.23
N ASP A 857 -4.09 2.41 -49.08
CA ASP A 857 -3.52 1.80 -47.88
C ASP A 857 -4.59 0.90 -47.26
N GLN A 858 -5.76 1.47 -46.99
CA GLN A 858 -6.98 0.78 -46.55
C GLN A 858 -7.43 -0.38 -47.46
N GLN A 859 -6.97 -0.42 -48.72
CA GLN A 859 -7.30 -1.46 -49.71
C GLN A 859 -6.23 -2.57 -49.85
N ASP A 860 -5.04 -2.46 -49.25
CA ASP A 860 -3.97 -3.48 -49.38
C ASP A 860 -4.15 -4.59 -48.32
N ASP A 861 -4.02 -4.27 -47.03
CA ASP A 861 -4.23 -5.20 -45.90
C ASP A 861 -5.47 -4.87 -45.03
N GLY A 862 -5.88 -3.62 -44.98
CA GLY A 862 -7.01 -3.11 -44.17
C GLY A 862 -6.60 -2.18 -43.03
N ILE A 863 -5.33 -1.83 -42.90
CA ILE A 863 -4.76 -0.97 -41.85
C ILE A 863 -4.16 0.28 -42.51
N LEU A 864 -4.30 1.44 -41.87
CA LEU A 864 -3.60 2.67 -42.24
C LEU A 864 -2.19 2.65 -41.60
N ASN A 865 -1.24 2.04 -42.30
CA ASN A 865 0.13 1.78 -41.82
C ASN A 865 1.23 2.16 -42.84
N GLN A 866 0.86 2.80 -43.97
CA GLN A 866 1.73 3.17 -45.10
C GLN A 866 2.42 1.97 -45.80
N SER A 867 1.92 0.74 -45.62
CA SER A 867 2.49 -0.47 -46.22
C SER A 867 2.32 -0.56 -47.74
N ASN A 868 1.34 0.15 -48.31
CA ASN A 868 0.94 -0.08 -49.69
C ASN A 868 1.98 0.34 -50.73
N THR A 869 2.00 -0.36 -51.87
CA THR A 869 2.99 -0.09 -52.93
C THR A 869 2.48 0.77 -54.09
N THR A 870 1.16 0.98 -54.22
CA THR A 870 0.56 1.84 -55.25
C THR A 870 -0.75 2.49 -54.81
N ASP A 871 -1.02 3.71 -55.29
CA ASP A 871 -2.27 4.43 -55.11
C ASP A 871 -3.46 3.76 -55.83
N THR A 872 -4.68 4.21 -55.55
CA THR A 872 -5.93 3.73 -56.18
C THR A 872 -6.00 3.96 -57.70
N ASN A 873 -5.03 4.67 -58.29
CA ASN A 873 -4.89 4.90 -59.73
C ASN A 873 -3.76 4.04 -60.36
N GLY A 874 -3.02 3.25 -59.58
CA GLY A 874 -1.90 2.40 -60.01
C GLY A 874 -0.56 3.13 -60.17
N ASN A 875 -0.38 4.29 -59.54
CA ASN A 875 0.90 4.98 -59.42
C ASN A 875 1.65 4.48 -58.17
N ALA A 876 2.98 4.42 -58.18
CA ALA A 876 3.73 4.14 -56.95
C ALA A 876 3.61 5.31 -55.95
N VAL A 877 3.42 5.00 -54.66
CA VAL A 877 3.39 5.96 -53.56
C VAL A 877 4.80 6.31 -53.06
N ASP A 878 4.92 7.40 -52.30
CA ASP A 878 6.18 7.91 -51.72
C ASP A 878 5.87 8.69 -50.44
N TYR A 879 5.90 8.00 -49.30
CA TYR A 879 5.64 8.58 -47.97
C TYR A 879 6.85 9.28 -47.36
N SER A 880 8.02 9.34 -48.04
CA SER A 880 9.28 9.88 -47.48
C SER A 880 9.29 11.40 -47.20
N GLY A 881 8.16 12.07 -47.37
CA GLY A 881 7.92 13.47 -47.00
C GLY A 881 6.80 13.68 -45.96
N ASN A 882 6.29 12.59 -45.38
CA ASN A 882 5.24 12.54 -44.37
C ASN A 882 5.80 12.11 -43.01
N THR A 883 4.95 12.23 -41.99
CA THR A 883 5.13 11.44 -40.76
C THR A 883 4.89 9.97 -41.11
N GLN A 884 5.72 9.06 -40.60
CA GLN A 884 5.48 7.61 -40.72
C GLN A 884 4.50 7.18 -39.62
N PHE A 885 3.90 6.00 -39.78
CA PHE A 885 3.39 5.25 -38.64
C PHE A 885 4.63 4.63 -37.97
N ASP A 886 4.99 3.38 -38.29
CA ASP A 886 6.28 2.70 -37.96
C ASP A 886 7.45 3.69 -37.69
N THR A 887 7.73 3.91 -36.40
CA THR A 887 8.82 4.72 -35.87
C THR A 887 9.87 3.87 -35.14
N ASP A 888 9.49 2.72 -34.57
CA ASP A 888 10.40 1.81 -33.88
C ASP A 888 11.24 0.93 -34.84
N GLY A 889 10.74 0.67 -36.05
CA GLY A 889 11.34 -0.19 -37.07
C GLY A 889 10.81 -1.63 -37.09
N THR A 890 9.72 -1.93 -36.39
CA THR A 890 9.02 -3.22 -36.36
C THR A 890 7.86 -3.21 -37.37
N PRO A 891 7.99 -3.91 -38.52
CA PRO A 891 7.02 -3.77 -39.60
C PRO A 891 5.62 -4.22 -39.20
N ASN A 892 4.66 -3.31 -39.37
CA ASN A 892 3.25 -3.49 -39.00
C ASN A 892 3.02 -3.62 -37.48
N ASN A 893 3.73 -2.84 -36.64
CA ASN A 893 3.44 -2.67 -35.20
C ASN A 893 2.84 -1.29 -34.85
N GLU A 894 2.75 -0.37 -35.81
CA GLU A 894 2.13 0.95 -35.64
C GLU A 894 1.19 1.20 -36.85
N GLY A 895 -0.05 1.68 -36.61
CA GLY A 895 -1.02 1.99 -37.66
C GLY A 895 -2.48 1.89 -37.21
N LEU A 896 -3.37 2.65 -37.85
CA LEU A 896 -4.79 2.71 -37.46
C LEU A 896 -5.65 1.68 -38.20
N TYR A 897 -6.43 0.89 -37.47
CA TYR A 897 -7.48 0.02 -37.99
C TYR A 897 -8.87 0.66 -37.83
N PHE A 898 -9.66 0.67 -38.90
CA PHE A 898 -11.04 1.17 -38.89
C PHE A 898 -12.03 0.05 -39.16
N LYS A 899 -12.84 -0.30 -38.15
CA LYS A 899 -13.71 -1.48 -38.15
C LYS A 899 -14.86 -1.34 -39.17
N GLY A 900 -14.72 -2.04 -40.30
CA GLY A 900 -15.69 -2.04 -41.39
C GLY A 900 -15.43 -1.01 -42.49
N ALA A 901 -14.31 -0.30 -42.45
CA ALA A 901 -13.95 0.74 -43.41
C ALA A 901 -13.88 0.26 -44.86
N ILE A 902 -14.14 1.21 -45.77
CA ILE A 902 -13.97 1.05 -47.21
C ILE A 902 -13.06 2.17 -47.69
N GLY A 903 -11.96 1.84 -48.37
CA GLY A 903 -11.02 2.82 -48.90
C GLY A 903 -11.56 3.59 -50.12
N ASP A 904 -12.64 4.36 -49.97
CA ASP A 904 -13.13 5.30 -50.99
C ASP A 904 -13.90 6.51 -50.38
N GLU A 905 -14.50 7.33 -51.26
CA GLU A 905 -15.24 8.56 -50.92
C GLU A 905 -16.54 8.32 -50.11
N THR A 906 -16.91 7.07 -49.81
CA THR A 906 -18.06 6.72 -48.95
C THR A 906 -17.71 6.51 -47.48
N PHE A 907 -16.42 6.59 -47.10
CA PHE A 907 -15.95 6.48 -45.71
C PHE A 907 -14.90 7.56 -45.39
N PHE A 908 -13.86 7.69 -46.23
CA PHE A 908 -12.80 8.69 -46.04
C PHE A 908 -12.91 9.85 -47.03
N THR A 909 -13.12 11.06 -46.52
CA THR A 909 -13.38 12.29 -47.27
C THR A 909 -12.38 13.41 -46.92
N ALA A 910 -12.50 14.57 -47.58
CA ALA A 910 -11.71 15.75 -47.20
C ALA A 910 -12.26 16.45 -45.94
N GLU A 911 -13.54 16.20 -45.62
CA GLU A 911 -14.23 16.80 -44.48
C GLU A 911 -13.74 16.16 -43.19
N ASN A 912 -13.53 14.84 -43.18
CA ASN A 912 -12.71 14.16 -42.18
C ASN A 912 -11.17 14.12 -42.51
N THR A 913 -10.61 14.97 -43.43
CA THR A 913 -9.13 15.15 -43.73
C THR A 913 -8.56 16.57 -44.16
N GLY A 914 -7.91 16.85 -45.35
CA GLY A 914 -6.96 18.01 -45.65
C GLY A 914 -6.82 18.57 -47.12
N ILE A 915 -5.84 19.39 -47.67
CA ILE A 915 -4.44 19.95 -47.41
C ILE A 915 -4.06 21.18 -48.37
N VAL A 916 -3.08 22.09 -48.08
CA VAL A 916 -2.76 23.41 -48.81
C VAL A 916 -1.23 23.88 -48.92
N CYS A 917 -0.84 24.97 -49.68
CA CYS A 917 0.54 25.60 -49.79
C CYS A 917 0.65 27.04 -50.46
N PHE A 918 1.83 27.74 -50.56
CA PHE A 918 2.13 29.07 -51.25
C PHE A 918 3.54 29.14 -52.00
N ALA A 919 4.29 30.24 -52.34
CA ALA A 919 5.39 30.24 -53.39
C ALA A 919 6.58 31.31 -53.49
N LYS A 920 7.79 30.91 -53.97
CA LYS A 920 9.09 31.67 -54.13
C LYS A 920 9.39 32.34 -55.49
N GLY A 921 10.27 33.37 -55.48
CA GLY A 921 10.84 34.03 -56.66
C GLY A 921 9.94 35.13 -57.21
N THR A 922 8.66 35.03 -56.87
CA THR A 922 7.61 36.05 -56.87
C THR A 922 8.14 37.41 -56.41
N PRO A 923 8.15 38.43 -57.29
CA PRO A 923 8.33 39.82 -56.86
C PRO A 923 7.15 40.27 -56.01
N ILE A 924 7.40 40.93 -54.87
CA ILE A 924 6.39 41.52 -54.00
C ILE A 924 6.65 43.03 -53.94
N LEU A 925 5.59 43.84 -54.10
CA LEU A 925 5.70 45.29 -54.12
C LEU A 925 5.92 45.88 -52.71
N THR A 926 7.00 46.63 -52.53
CA THR A 926 7.28 47.40 -51.30
C THR A 926 7.33 48.89 -51.61
N LEU A 927 7.40 49.71 -50.55
CA LEU A 927 7.66 51.16 -50.68
C LEU A 927 8.97 51.53 -51.40
N ARG A 928 9.90 50.58 -51.60
CA ARG A 928 11.16 50.78 -52.32
C ARG A 928 11.11 50.29 -53.78
N GLY A 929 9.95 49.80 -54.24
CA GLY A 929 9.79 49.04 -55.48
C GLY A 929 9.58 47.55 -55.19
N GLU A 930 9.49 46.73 -56.24
CA GLU A 930 9.36 45.29 -56.07
C GLU A 930 10.69 44.62 -55.68
N VAL A 931 10.62 43.63 -54.79
CA VAL A 931 11.74 42.77 -54.39
C VAL A 931 11.29 41.30 -54.39
N PRO A 932 12.16 40.31 -54.63
CA PRO A 932 11.77 38.90 -54.54
C PRO A 932 11.31 38.53 -53.12
N ILE A 933 10.26 37.71 -53.01
CA ILE A 933 9.67 37.30 -51.72
C ILE A 933 10.71 36.73 -50.74
N GLU A 934 11.69 35.97 -51.21
CA GLU A 934 12.78 35.42 -50.39
C GLU A 934 13.81 36.46 -49.89
N THR A 935 13.63 37.75 -50.18
CA THR A 935 14.48 38.85 -49.69
C THR A 935 13.78 39.74 -48.66
N LEU A 936 12.47 39.56 -48.46
CA LEU A 936 11.68 40.25 -47.45
C LEU A 936 12.01 39.75 -46.04
N LYS A 937 11.73 40.58 -45.04
CA LYS A 937 11.85 40.23 -43.62
C LYS A 937 10.67 40.78 -42.82
N VAL A 938 10.47 40.24 -41.62
CA VAL A 938 9.60 40.84 -40.60
C VAL A 938 9.98 42.31 -40.41
N GLY A 939 8.97 43.19 -40.45
CA GLY A 939 9.10 44.64 -40.41
C GLY A 939 9.29 45.34 -41.77
N ASP A 940 9.49 44.63 -42.89
CA ASP A 940 9.47 45.27 -44.22
C ASP A 940 8.03 45.64 -44.63
N LEU A 941 7.86 46.85 -45.20
CA LEU A 941 6.56 47.40 -45.59
C LEU A 941 6.17 46.99 -47.02
N VAL A 942 5.27 46.02 -47.14
CA VAL A 942 4.66 45.54 -48.39
C VAL A 942 3.41 46.36 -48.70
N VAL A 943 3.21 46.71 -49.96
CA VAL A 943 2.03 47.46 -50.43
C VAL A 943 0.85 46.50 -50.63
N THR A 944 -0.18 46.66 -49.81
CA THR A 944 -1.45 45.91 -49.90
C THR A 944 -2.51 46.74 -50.64
N ARG A 945 -3.55 46.09 -51.18
CA ARG A 945 -4.60 46.74 -51.97
C ARG A 945 -5.45 47.70 -51.14
N ASP A 946 -5.87 47.26 -49.96
CA ASP A 946 -6.92 47.94 -49.18
C ASP A 946 -6.35 48.83 -48.07
N ASN A 947 -5.28 48.41 -47.41
CA ASN A 947 -4.75 49.03 -46.19
C ASN A 947 -3.43 49.79 -46.42
N GLY A 948 -2.97 49.92 -47.66
CA GLY A 948 -1.72 50.59 -48.01
C GLY A 948 -0.47 49.79 -47.63
N PRO A 949 0.66 50.45 -47.30
CA PRO A 949 1.88 49.75 -46.90
C PRO A 949 1.76 49.17 -45.48
N GLN A 950 1.75 47.84 -45.37
CA GLN A 950 1.64 47.10 -44.11
C GLN A 950 2.94 46.35 -43.77
N PRO A 951 3.31 46.24 -42.48
CA PRO A 951 4.51 45.51 -42.07
C PRO A 951 4.27 44.01 -42.15
N ILE A 952 5.20 43.26 -42.75
CA ILE A 952 5.23 41.80 -42.60
C ILE A 952 5.45 41.50 -41.12
N VAL A 953 4.61 40.66 -40.52
CA VAL A 953 4.74 40.25 -39.11
C VAL A 953 5.39 38.86 -38.99
N TRP A 954 5.22 38.00 -40.00
CA TRP A 954 5.88 36.69 -40.09
C TRP A 954 6.13 36.25 -41.55
N ILE A 955 7.16 35.43 -41.80
CA ILE A 955 7.52 34.88 -43.12
C ILE A 955 8.16 33.49 -43.02
N GLY A 956 7.61 32.49 -43.73
CA GLY A 956 8.10 31.11 -43.73
C GLY A 956 8.40 30.55 -45.12
N ALA A 957 9.15 29.43 -45.18
CA ALA A 957 9.59 28.80 -46.42
C ALA A 957 9.73 27.26 -46.32
N ARG A 958 9.20 26.53 -47.32
CA ARG A 958 9.28 25.06 -47.51
C ARG A 958 9.91 24.76 -48.88
N TYR A 959 10.81 23.79 -49.04
CA TYR A 959 11.35 23.43 -50.37
C TYR A 959 10.73 22.14 -50.90
N VAL A 960 10.35 22.13 -52.19
CA VAL A 960 9.83 20.96 -52.90
C VAL A 960 10.69 20.71 -54.13
N SER A 961 11.30 19.53 -54.20
CA SER A 961 12.19 19.14 -55.29
C SER A 961 11.45 18.78 -56.59
N GLY A 962 12.19 18.66 -57.70
CA GLY A 962 11.64 18.14 -58.95
C GLY A 962 11.14 16.71 -58.87
N ALA A 963 11.75 15.87 -58.02
CA ALA A 963 11.29 14.51 -57.79
C ALA A 963 9.92 14.50 -57.10
N GLN A 964 9.80 15.19 -55.95
CA GLN A 964 8.53 15.34 -55.21
C GLN A 964 7.42 15.97 -56.07
N MET A 965 7.76 16.92 -56.95
CA MET A 965 6.79 17.48 -57.90
C MET A 965 6.39 16.49 -58.99
N ASP A 966 7.32 15.72 -59.58
CA ASP A 966 6.95 14.74 -60.62
C ASP A 966 6.24 13.51 -60.04
N ALA A 967 6.51 13.14 -58.78
CA ALA A 967 5.79 12.13 -57.99
C ALA A 967 4.38 12.59 -57.59
N ASN A 968 4.24 13.81 -57.06
CA ASN A 968 2.94 14.41 -56.73
C ASN A 968 2.61 15.60 -57.66
N PRO A 969 1.88 15.36 -58.77
CA PRO A 969 1.42 16.42 -59.68
C PRO A 969 0.52 17.49 -59.06
N LYS A 970 -0.07 17.24 -57.87
CA LYS A 970 -0.80 18.27 -57.11
C LYS A 970 0.17 19.23 -56.41
N LEU A 971 1.41 18.85 -56.13
CA LEU A 971 2.45 19.77 -55.64
C LEU A 971 3.16 20.55 -56.76
N LYS A 972 2.88 20.29 -58.05
CA LYS A 972 3.45 21.09 -59.16
C LYS A 972 2.88 22.52 -59.17
N PRO A 973 3.73 23.55 -59.21
CA PRO A 973 3.26 24.92 -59.14
C PRO A 973 2.46 25.30 -60.38
N ILE A 974 1.49 26.18 -60.20
CA ILE A 974 0.71 26.78 -61.26
C ILE A 974 1.44 28.02 -61.77
N HIS A 975 1.75 28.03 -63.06
CA HIS A 975 2.16 29.24 -63.77
C HIS A 975 0.93 30.02 -64.20
N ILE A 976 0.73 31.21 -63.64
CA ILE A 976 -0.26 32.19 -64.08
C ILE A 976 0.42 33.21 -65.00
N ALA A 977 -0.10 33.40 -66.21
CA ALA A 977 0.40 34.41 -67.14
C ALA A 977 0.02 35.84 -66.72
N PRO A 978 0.89 36.84 -66.94
CA PRO A 978 0.64 38.22 -66.54
C PRO A 978 -0.64 38.80 -67.13
N ASP A 979 -0.98 38.44 -68.38
CA ASP A 979 -2.20 38.91 -69.05
C ASP A 979 -3.50 38.19 -68.61
N LEU A 980 -3.43 37.34 -67.57
CA LEU A 980 -4.57 36.85 -66.79
C LEU A 980 -4.58 37.45 -65.38
N SER A 981 -3.43 37.51 -64.70
CA SER A 981 -3.35 38.05 -63.33
C SER A 981 -3.36 39.58 -63.25
N GLY A 982 -3.22 40.29 -64.38
CA GLY A 982 -3.08 41.76 -64.43
C GLY A 982 -1.66 42.26 -64.12
N GLY A 983 -0.79 41.37 -63.65
CA GLY A 983 0.61 41.67 -63.37
C GLY A 983 1.45 41.94 -64.62
N HIS A 984 2.68 42.38 -64.42
CA HIS A 984 3.64 42.64 -65.51
C HIS A 984 4.61 41.46 -65.75
N SER A 985 4.74 40.53 -64.79
CA SER A 985 5.42 39.24 -64.98
C SER A 985 4.54 38.05 -64.55
N ALA A 986 4.92 36.84 -64.96
CA ALA A 986 4.20 35.62 -64.59
C ALA A 986 4.34 35.32 -63.10
N LEU A 987 3.26 34.82 -62.49
CA LEU A 987 3.30 34.25 -61.14
C LEU A 987 3.51 32.74 -61.21
N ILE A 988 4.29 32.24 -60.26
CA ILE A 988 4.47 30.82 -59.96
C ILE A 988 3.90 30.65 -58.56
N LEU A 989 2.84 29.87 -58.43
CA LEU A 989 2.09 29.70 -57.17
C LEU A 989 1.91 28.21 -56.88
N SER A 990 1.57 27.87 -55.63
CA SER A 990 0.94 26.58 -55.34
C SER A 990 -0.42 26.47 -56.06
N PRO A 991 -1.07 25.29 -56.07
CA PRO A 991 -2.42 25.17 -56.64
C PRO A 991 -3.52 25.78 -55.77
N GLN A 992 -3.38 25.78 -54.45
CA GLN A 992 -4.48 26.19 -53.57
C GLN A 992 -4.54 27.71 -53.35
N HIS A 993 -3.50 28.45 -53.77
CA HIS A 993 -3.34 29.90 -53.58
C HIS A 993 -4.44 30.73 -54.24
N GLY A 994 -5.02 31.67 -53.49
CA GLY A 994 -5.97 32.67 -53.98
C GLY A 994 -5.29 33.80 -54.77
N LEU A 995 -5.71 33.97 -56.03
CA LEU A 995 -5.51 35.23 -56.76
C LEU A 995 -6.81 36.03 -56.73
N LEU A 996 -6.73 37.34 -56.55
CA LEU A 996 -7.92 38.18 -56.63
C LEU A 996 -8.29 38.40 -58.09
N MET A 997 -9.53 38.04 -58.44
CA MET A 997 -10.11 38.20 -59.77
C MET A 997 -11.40 39.02 -59.67
N ASN A 998 -11.82 39.62 -60.78
CA ASN A 998 -13.20 40.09 -60.91
C ASN A 998 -14.09 38.94 -61.40
N VAL A 999 -15.06 38.53 -60.59
CA VAL A 999 -16.02 37.44 -60.85
C VAL A 999 -17.43 38.04 -60.84
N GLU A 1000 -18.13 37.96 -61.97
CA GLU A 1000 -19.46 38.55 -62.26
C GLU A 1000 -19.65 40.06 -62.01
N GLY A 1001 -18.66 40.74 -61.43
CA GLY A 1001 -18.63 42.17 -61.13
C GLY A 1001 -17.85 42.50 -59.85
N ASP A 1002 -17.72 41.54 -58.94
CA ASP A 1002 -17.13 41.71 -57.61
C ASP A 1002 -15.69 41.19 -57.52
N GLU A 1003 -14.94 41.62 -56.51
CA GLU A 1003 -13.57 41.17 -56.24
C GLU A 1003 -13.56 39.91 -55.38
N THR A 1004 -13.11 38.78 -55.92
CA THR A 1004 -13.19 37.46 -55.27
C THR A 1004 -11.88 36.69 -55.42
N LEU A 1005 -11.45 35.96 -54.39
CA LEU A 1005 -10.27 35.09 -54.44
C LEU A 1005 -10.59 33.82 -55.23
N VAL A 1006 -9.71 33.45 -56.15
CA VAL A 1006 -9.84 32.28 -57.01
C VAL A 1006 -8.58 31.42 -56.89
N ARG A 1007 -8.73 30.17 -56.47
CA ARG A 1007 -7.59 29.24 -56.30
C ARG A 1007 -6.86 29.02 -57.63
N ALA A 1008 -5.54 29.02 -57.61
CA ALA A 1008 -4.72 28.86 -58.82
C ALA A 1008 -5.01 27.54 -59.58
N THR A 1009 -5.41 26.48 -58.87
CA THR A 1009 -5.87 25.19 -59.43
C THR A 1009 -7.18 25.33 -60.18
N HIS A 1010 -8.12 26.15 -59.69
CA HIS A 1010 -9.35 26.48 -60.41
C HIS A 1010 -9.01 27.18 -61.72
N LEU A 1011 -8.15 28.21 -61.68
CA LEU A 1011 -7.68 28.90 -62.88
C LEU A 1011 -6.99 27.93 -63.87
N ALA A 1012 -6.17 27.00 -63.38
CA ALA A 1012 -5.45 26.02 -64.21
C ALA A 1012 -6.35 24.98 -64.87
N ARG A 1013 -7.53 24.70 -64.30
CA ARG A 1013 -8.56 23.80 -64.84
C ARG A 1013 -9.44 24.50 -65.91
N MET A 1014 -9.64 25.81 -65.81
CA MET A 1014 -10.46 26.59 -66.75
C MET A 1014 -9.86 26.67 -68.16
N GLN A 1015 -10.71 26.78 -69.18
CA GLN A 1015 -10.24 26.85 -70.57
C GLN A 1015 -9.48 28.15 -70.86
N GLY A 1016 -8.48 28.09 -71.73
CA GLY A 1016 -7.74 29.26 -72.24
C GLY A 1016 -6.22 29.22 -72.06
N GLY A 1017 -5.68 28.32 -71.22
CA GLY A 1017 -4.25 28.05 -71.11
C GLY A 1017 -3.38 29.20 -70.58
N LYS A 1018 -4.00 30.19 -69.92
CA LYS A 1018 -3.30 31.34 -69.31
C LYS A 1018 -2.84 31.06 -67.88
N ALA A 1019 -3.58 30.25 -67.14
CA ALA A 1019 -3.06 29.46 -66.03
C ALA A 1019 -2.74 28.04 -66.53
N ARG A 1020 -1.72 27.40 -65.96
CA ARG A 1020 -1.37 25.98 -66.24
C ARG A 1020 -0.45 25.41 -65.15
N VAL A 1021 -0.55 24.10 -64.91
CA VAL A 1021 0.43 23.35 -64.12
C VAL A 1021 1.81 23.38 -64.79
N MET A 1022 2.89 23.61 -64.04
CA MET A 1022 4.26 23.62 -64.54
C MET A 1022 4.84 22.20 -64.64
N GLN A 1023 4.75 21.61 -65.83
CA GLN A 1023 5.37 20.31 -66.10
C GLN A 1023 6.90 20.43 -66.28
N GLY A 1024 7.65 19.50 -65.68
CA GLY A 1024 9.11 19.46 -65.75
C GLY A 1024 9.85 20.50 -64.88
N CYS A 1025 9.21 21.00 -63.82
CA CYS A 1025 9.88 21.84 -62.84
C CYS A 1025 10.88 21.01 -62.01
N ARG A 1026 12.11 21.51 -61.81
CA ARG A 1026 13.19 20.77 -61.13
C ARG A 1026 13.33 21.05 -59.63
N GLY A 1027 12.53 21.97 -59.12
CA GLY A 1027 12.54 22.42 -57.73
C GLY A 1027 11.86 23.76 -57.61
N VAL A 1028 11.00 23.92 -56.60
CA VAL A 1028 10.32 25.15 -56.24
C VAL A 1028 10.41 25.30 -54.72
N THR A 1029 10.76 26.48 -54.23
CA THR A 1029 10.52 26.76 -52.81
C THR A 1029 9.14 27.39 -52.71
N TYR A 1030 8.37 26.95 -51.74
CA TYR A 1030 7.11 27.50 -51.33
C TYR A 1030 7.34 28.49 -50.17
N LEU A 1031 6.74 29.68 -50.23
CA LEU A 1031 6.94 30.77 -49.26
C LEU A 1031 5.61 31.42 -48.87
N HIS A 1032 5.49 31.78 -47.60
CA HIS A 1032 4.28 32.32 -46.98
C HIS A 1032 4.65 33.64 -46.27
N ILE A 1033 3.83 34.70 -46.42
CA ILE A 1033 4.03 36.01 -45.78
C ILE A 1033 2.75 36.47 -45.07
N MET A 1034 2.87 36.95 -43.84
CA MET A 1034 1.75 37.24 -42.94
C MET A 1034 1.82 38.70 -42.42
N PHE A 1035 0.68 39.25 -42.02
CA PHE A 1035 0.48 40.65 -41.59
C PHE A 1035 -0.35 40.68 -40.30
N GLU A 1036 -0.68 41.85 -39.75
CA GLU A 1036 -1.55 41.98 -38.55
C GLU A 1036 -3.02 41.57 -38.80
N ALA A 1037 -3.42 41.38 -40.06
CA ALA A 1037 -4.73 40.86 -40.51
C ALA A 1037 -4.61 40.43 -41.99
N HIS A 1038 -5.55 39.63 -42.51
CA HIS A 1038 -5.46 39.14 -43.90
C HIS A 1038 -5.33 40.27 -44.95
N GLN A 1039 -4.33 40.20 -45.85
CA GLN A 1039 -4.08 41.23 -46.88
C GLN A 1039 -4.14 40.68 -48.30
N ILE A 1040 -4.65 41.49 -49.22
CA ILE A 1040 -4.37 41.32 -50.66
C ILE A 1040 -3.05 42.05 -50.98
N VAL A 1041 -2.00 41.30 -51.29
CA VAL A 1041 -0.66 41.82 -51.63
C VAL A 1041 -0.48 41.93 -53.15
N SER A 1042 0.33 42.89 -53.59
CA SER A 1042 0.73 43.01 -55.00
C SER A 1042 1.95 42.14 -55.30
N ALA A 1043 1.72 40.97 -55.88
CA ALA A 1043 2.71 40.01 -56.34
C ALA A 1043 2.90 40.09 -57.87
N ALA A 1044 4.10 40.43 -58.36
CA ALA A 1044 4.39 40.69 -59.78
C ALA A 1044 3.47 41.74 -60.45
N GLY A 1045 2.96 42.70 -59.66
CA GLY A 1045 1.93 43.65 -60.06
C GLY A 1045 0.49 43.11 -60.08
N ALA A 1046 0.26 41.86 -59.71
CA ALA A 1046 -1.05 41.22 -59.61
C ALA A 1046 -1.52 41.09 -58.16
N PRO A 1047 -2.82 41.24 -57.85
CA PRO A 1047 -3.34 41.04 -56.50
C PRO A 1047 -3.49 39.55 -56.16
N ALA A 1048 -2.86 39.12 -55.08
CA ALA A 1048 -2.94 37.75 -54.53
C ALA A 1048 -3.13 37.80 -53.02
N GLU A 1049 -3.63 36.72 -52.41
CA GLU A 1049 -3.73 36.63 -50.95
C GLU A 1049 -2.35 36.58 -50.29
N SER A 1050 -2.24 37.14 -49.08
CA SER A 1050 -1.17 36.82 -48.13
C SER A 1050 -1.41 35.43 -47.52
N PHE A 1051 -0.56 35.02 -46.59
CA PHE A 1051 -0.91 33.94 -45.69
C PHE A 1051 -2.15 34.34 -44.87
N TYR A 1052 -3.05 33.37 -44.70
CA TYR A 1052 -4.16 33.39 -43.76
C TYR A 1052 -4.00 32.16 -42.86
N PRO A 1053 -3.84 32.31 -41.54
CA PRO A 1053 -3.47 31.23 -40.62
C PRO A 1053 -4.66 30.31 -40.24
N GLY A 1054 -5.47 29.90 -41.22
CA GLY A 1054 -6.54 28.91 -40.99
C GLY A 1054 -6.02 27.47 -40.89
N PRO A 1055 -6.85 26.48 -40.50
CA PRO A 1055 -6.42 25.10 -40.24
C PRO A 1055 -5.65 24.47 -41.41
N ASN A 1056 -6.18 24.63 -42.63
CA ASN A 1056 -5.56 24.17 -43.86
C ASN A 1056 -4.20 24.82 -44.14
N ALA A 1057 -4.00 26.05 -43.68
CA ALA A 1057 -2.82 26.86 -43.96
C ALA A 1057 -1.70 26.66 -42.93
N PHE A 1058 -2.02 26.44 -41.65
CA PHE A 1058 -1.05 25.92 -40.68
C PHE A 1058 -0.53 24.55 -41.13
N GLY A 1059 -1.39 23.64 -41.56
CA GLY A 1059 -1.02 22.34 -42.15
C GLY A 1059 -0.22 22.40 -43.48
N ALA A 1060 0.04 23.60 -44.02
CA ALA A 1060 0.94 23.77 -45.15
C ALA A 1060 2.42 23.95 -44.74
N LEU A 1061 2.65 24.39 -43.51
CA LEU A 1061 3.94 24.82 -42.98
C LEU A 1061 4.71 23.66 -42.34
N SER A 1062 5.97 23.90 -42.01
CA SER A 1062 6.76 23.02 -41.13
C SER A 1062 6.45 23.32 -39.67
N GLU A 1063 6.47 22.32 -38.80
CA GLU A 1063 6.25 22.44 -37.34
C GLU A 1063 7.01 23.62 -36.68
N ALA A 1064 8.30 23.78 -36.97
CA ALA A 1064 9.11 24.90 -36.47
C ALA A 1064 8.60 26.30 -36.90
N ALA A 1065 7.89 26.39 -38.03
CA ALA A 1065 7.24 27.62 -38.48
C ALA A 1065 5.87 27.83 -37.80
N CYS A 1066 5.14 26.76 -37.49
CA CYS A 1066 3.93 26.84 -36.66
C CYS A 1066 4.28 27.33 -35.25
N LYS A 1067 5.29 26.72 -34.61
CA LYS A 1067 5.80 27.14 -33.29
C LYS A 1067 6.31 28.58 -33.29
N GLU A 1068 6.97 29.05 -34.36
CA GLU A 1068 7.36 30.46 -34.53
C GLU A 1068 6.15 31.41 -34.62
N ILE A 1069 5.09 31.04 -35.35
CA ILE A 1069 3.86 31.86 -35.43
C ILE A 1069 3.18 31.98 -34.07
N THR A 1070 2.95 30.86 -33.37
CA THR A 1070 2.26 30.87 -32.07
C THR A 1070 3.06 31.61 -30.99
N MET A 1071 4.39 31.58 -31.04
CA MET A 1071 5.24 32.40 -30.15
C MET A 1071 5.17 33.91 -30.45
N LEU A 1072 4.87 34.30 -31.69
CA LEU A 1072 4.78 35.72 -32.10
C LEU A 1072 3.35 36.29 -31.95
N PHE A 1073 2.33 35.44 -32.07
CA PHE A 1073 0.91 35.78 -31.97
C PHE A 1073 0.17 34.70 -31.13
N PRO A 1074 0.33 34.68 -29.80
CA PRO A 1074 -0.26 33.66 -28.93
C PRO A 1074 -1.78 33.55 -29.02
N GLU A 1075 -2.46 34.62 -29.46
CA GLU A 1075 -3.91 34.65 -29.72
C GLU A 1075 -4.37 33.77 -30.90
N LEU A 1076 -3.47 33.30 -31.76
CA LEU A 1076 -3.81 32.56 -32.99
C LEU A 1076 -3.98 31.06 -32.77
N VAL A 1077 -5.14 30.68 -32.23
CA VAL A 1077 -5.62 29.28 -32.19
C VAL A 1077 -5.96 28.82 -33.62
N PRO A 1078 -5.37 27.72 -34.16
CA PRO A 1078 -5.55 27.32 -35.56
C PRO A 1078 -6.98 27.04 -36.01
N GLN A 1079 -7.82 26.41 -35.17
CA GLN A 1079 -9.24 26.17 -35.44
C GLN A 1079 -10.03 27.49 -35.52
N HIS A 1080 -9.76 28.42 -34.58
CA HIS A 1080 -10.49 29.68 -34.42
C HIS A 1080 -9.90 30.87 -35.19
N ALA A 1081 -9.12 30.61 -36.24
CA ALA A 1081 -8.37 31.64 -36.98
C ALA A 1081 -9.20 32.85 -37.45
N GLN A 1082 -10.47 32.69 -37.83
CA GLN A 1082 -11.35 33.80 -38.21
C GLN A 1082 -11.73 34.71 -37.04
N GLN A 1083 -11.78 34.17 -35.82
CA GLN A 1083 -12.06 34.93 -34.61
C GLN A 1083 -10.81 35.70 -34.16
N SER A 1084 -9.64 35.04 -34.17
CA SER A 1084 -8.37 35.64 -33.70
C SER A 1084 -7.67 36.55 -34.71
N TYR A 1085 -7.56 36.15 -35.98
CA TYR A 1085 -6.88 36.92 -37.04
C TYR A 1085 -7.83 37.84 -37.83
N GLY A 1086 -9.13 37.74 -37.56
CA GLY A 1086 -10.20 38.36 -38.34
C GLY A 1086 -10.50 37.62 -39.66
N PRO A 1087 -11.59 38.01 -40.35
CA PRO A 1087 -12.06 37.33 -41.56
C PRO A 1087 -11.13 37.51 -42.76
N HIS A 1088 -11.34 36.69 -43.79
CA HIS A 1088 -10.62 36.87 -45.05
C HIS A 1088 -10.89 38.25 -45.67
N SER A 1089 -9.86 38.87 -46.25
CA SER A 1089 -9.97 40.19 -46.90
C SER A 1089 -10.95 40.22 -48.08
N ARG A 1090 -11.20 39.07 -48.73
CA ARG A 1090 -12.24 38.81 -49.74
C ARG A 1090 -12.62 37.33 -49.69
N GLU A 1091 -13.84 37.02 -50.10
CA GLU A 1091 -14.36 35.65 -50.19
C GLU A 1091 -13.68 34.80 -51.27
N PHE A 1092 -13.77 33.46 -51.13
CA PHE A 1092 -13.29 32.48 -52.11
C PHE A 1092 -14.38 31.99 -53.06
N ALA A 1093 -14.11 32.00 -54.37
CA ALA A 1093 -14.99 31.43 -55.38
C ALA A 1093 -14.82 29.89 -55.49
N ALA A 1094 -15.91 29.17 -55.23
CA ALA A 1094 -16.02 27.75 -55.56
C ALA A 1094 -15.95 27.55 -57.08
N PHE A 1095 -15.40 26.42 -57.55
CA PHE A 1095 -15.17 26.20 -58.99
C PHE A 1095 -16.44 26.35 -59.85
N ARG A 1096 -17.61 25.98 -59.30
CA ARG A 1096 -18.93 26.10 -59.93
C ARG A 1096 -19.42 27.54 -60.15
N GLN A 1097 -18.82 28.54 -59.51
CA GLN A 1097 -19.13 29.97 -59.67
C GLN A 1097 -18.25 30.64 -60.73
N LEU A 1098 -17.29 29.92 -61.32
CA LEU A 1098 -16.36 30.45 -62.31
C LEU A 1098 -16.85 30.16 -63.74
N PRO A 1099 -16.64 31.08 -64.70
CA PRO A 1099 -17.01 30.84 -66.09
C PRO A 1099 -16.10 29.82 -66.77
N ASP A 1100 -16.62 29.06 -67.74
CA ASP A 1100 -15.91 27.97 -68.46
C ASP A 1100 -14.51 28.33 -69.01
N HIS A 1101 -14.25 29.62 -69.29
CA HIS A 1101 -13.06 30.11 -69.96
C HIS A 1101 -12.48 31.36 -69.28
N LEU A 1102 -11.17 31.33 -69.01
CA LEU A 1102 -10.31 32.39 -68.46
C LEU A 1102 -10.36 33.77 -69.15
N ARG A 1103 -11.11 33.94 -70.25
CA ARG A 1103 -11.34 35.24 -70.92
C ARG A 1103 -12.58 35.98 -70.41
N ALA A 1104 -13.44 35.31 -69.65
CA ALA A 1104 -14.58 35.92 -68.97
C ALA A 1104 -14.24 36.41 -67.55
N LEU A 1105 -13.16 35.88 -66.96
CA LEU A 1105 -12.49 36.54 -65.83
C LEU A 1105 -11.64 37.71 -66.33
N SER A 1106 -11.52 38.73 -65.50
CA SER A 1106 -10.55 39.81 -65.65
C SER A 1106 -9.90 40.12 -64.30
N PRO A 1107 -8.63 40.55 -64.26
CA PRO A 1107 -8.03 41.03 -63.02
C PRO A 1107 -8.76 42.29 -62.52
N PRO A 1108 -8.76 42.58 -61.21
CA PRO A 1108 -9.26 43.83 -60.65
C PRO A 1108 -8.54 45.05 -61.24
N ALA A 1109 -9.22 46.20 -61.21
CA ALA A 1109 -8.71 47.48 -61.73
C ALA A 1109 -7.73 48.20 -60.79
#